data_AF-A0A433PC11-F1
#
_entry.id   AF-A0A433PC11-F1
#
_cell.length_a   1.000
_cell.length_b   1.000
_cell.length_c   1.000
_cell.angle_alpha   90.00
_cell.angle_beta   90.00
_cell.angle_gamma   90.00
#
_symmetry.space_group_name_H-M   'P 1'
#
loop_
_entity.id
_entity.type
_entity.pdbx_description
1 polymer ?
#
loop_
_entity_poly.entity_id
_entity_poly.type
_entity_poly.pdbx_seq_one_letter_code
_entity_poly.pdbx_strand_id
1 'polypeptide(L)'
;TFQTINELRYTLELAVNFTDRDDHPTEPIIPAKTNVFPRAPSHHGHPEKQSANVTCPRPLSPKNLQSSPANHSLVAYTHPMPQIRKLLIANRGEIAVRIIRTCKAMSIATVAVYSDSDQTALFVRLADEAIHIGPSPSAESYLVADKIVAAALRYGFLSENAAFAASVRAAELIFVGPSAESIRAIGDKIGAKQLLSARASTVPLIPGYNDDEQSVEVLVREAVRVGFPVLLKASAGGGGKGMRVVRDEAKLLEEIETAKGESLRSFGSDRLLIERYFESCRHVEVQIMGDQHGHVYHIFERDCSVQRRHQKIIEETPSPALDKELRDRMTATAVRIGELLGYEGAGTIEFILDPNTRQFYFLEMNTRLQVEHPVTEAITGLDLVALQIQVAQGADLSKTSPLSNLQSRGHAIECRLYAEDPENGFLPATGRVRRWKPVVGEEGVRYDTGIEDGSDISIYYDPLIAKLTVHAPTRAQALQKMDRVLSSTIILGLTTNQRFLISVMRNAAFASGRYNTRFVEVQSAILLKGDQAAAVPAEVVIASFLFRWYLREQDRTTLRHMPSGWRYVRYKVPREEYIVEGARKALEYQFVGRTEERQGVKRGGWVFKVWLAASEGEERVERRCVLVGVEAEEAEEERTGSGIAGSSVSLLLRASAGKVRDPISALSNNFPDGIQREYDVATEISTQIEDEILYVHGKEWGRQFKVVKIDRFKSAAAEGVEDDVSPYISPMPCRILKLLVSTGATVKKNDAILTMESMKTEVRLYSRHDGVLTLHVTEGQLVEAGTALCEVK
;
A
#
# COMPACT_ATOMS: atom_id res chain seq x y z
N THR A 1 -43.99 0.83 -24.35
CA THR A 1 -43.06 1.72 -25.07
C THR A 1 -41.73 1.70 -24.35
N PHE A 2 -40.73 0.90 -24.71
CA PHE A 2 -40.52 0.14 -25.96
C PHE A 2 -40.45 1.00 -27.23
N GLN A 3 -39.26 1.59 -27.44
CA GLN A 3 -38.61 2.04 -28.69
C GLN A 3 -37.27 2.67 -28.26
N THR A 4 -36.10 2.43 -28.87
CA THR A 4 -35.79 1.64 -30.07
C THR A 4 -34.45 0.90 -29.90
N ILE A 5 -34.36 -0.32 -30.46
CA ILE A 5 -33.12 -1.07 -30.71
C ILE A 5 -33.15 -1.51 -32.19
N ASN A 6 -31.97 -1.72 -32.78
CA ASN A 6 -31.67 -2.07 -34.19
C ASN A 6 -31.53 -0.89 -35.16
N GLU A 7 -30.30 -0.67 -35.66
CA GLU A 7 -29.88 -1.09 -37.00
C GLU A 7 -28.44 -1.67 -36.90
N LEU A 8 -28.21 -2.91 -37.38
CA LEU A 8 -27.43 -3.27 -38.59
C LEU A 8 -25.99 -2.70 -38.62
N ARG A 9 -24.89 -3.47 -38.68
CA ARG A 9 -24.62 -4.91 -38.92
C ARG A 9 -24.88 -5.46 -40.34
N TYR A 10 -23.99 -5.15 -41.29
CA TYR A 10 -23.42 -6.01 -42.36
C TYR A 10 -22.16 -5.27 -42.91
N THR A 11 -21.06 -5.91 -43.32
CA THR A 11 -20.93 -6.84 -44.45
C THR A 11 -19.81 -7.87 -44.18
N LEU A 12 -19.94 -9.10 -44.69
CA LEU A 12 -18.91 -10.15 -44.54
C LEU A 12 -18.97 -11.11 -45.75
N GLU A 13 -17.93 -11.10 -46.59
CA GLU A 13 -17.73 -11.99 -47.75
C GLU A 13 -16.22 -12.13 -48.03
N LEU A 14 -15.71 -13.20 -48.68
CA LEU A 14 -16.08 -14.62 -48.63
C LEU A 14 -14.95 -15.43 -49.31
N ALA A 15 -14.29 -16.37 -48.63
CA ALA A 15 -13.37 -17.33 -49.24
C ALA A 15 -13.14 -18.56 -48.34
N VAL A 16 -13.70 -19.71 -48.69
CA VAL A 16 -13.59 -20.96 -47.91
C VAL A 16 -13.65 -22.18 -48.84
N ASN A 17 -12.62 -23.04 -48.85
CA ASN A 17 -12.69 -24.52 -48.73
C ASN A 17 -11.48 -25.30 -49.30
N PHE A 18 -11.36 -26.54 -48.81
CA PHE A 18 -10.59 -27.70 -49.33
C PHE A 18 -9.05 -27.66 -49.18
N THR A 19 -8.36 -28.76 -48.80
CA THR A 19 -8.80 -30.16 -48.53
C THR A 19 -7.89 -30.83 -47.49
N ASP A 20 -8.36 -31.91 -46.85
CA ASP A 20 -7.54 -32.79 -46.00
C ASP A 20 -6.40 -33.50 -46.75
N ARG A 21 -5.27 -33.76 -46.07
CA ARG A 21 -4.75 -35.13 -45.82
C ARG A 21 -3.50 -35.16 -44.94
N ASP A 22 -3.21 -36.38 -44.47
CA ASP A 22 -2.13 -36.77 -43.56
C ASP A 22 -0.72 -36.58 -44.14
N ASP A 23 0.26 -36.19 -43.30
CA ASP A 23 1.42 -37.05 -42.99
C ASP A 23 2.40 -36.41 -41.97
N HIS A 24 3.05 -37.27 -41.18
CA HIS A 24 4.23 -37.00 -40.33
C HIS A 24 5.39 -37.90 -40.83
N PRO A 25 6.68 -37.68 -40.45
CA PRO A 25 7.34 -36.48 -39.91
C PRO A 25 8.70 -36.16 -40.60
N THR A 26 9.22 -34.93 -40.44
CA THR A 26 10.68 -34.64 -40.55
C THR A 26 11.10 -33.44 -39.69
N GLU A 27 12.22 -33.57 -38.96
CA GLU A 27 12.96 -32.44 -38.38
C GLU A 27 13.65 -31.59 -39.47
N PRO A 28 14.24 -30.42 -39.11
CA PRO A 28 15.71 -30.42 -39.20
C PRO A 28 16.49 -29.61 -38.14
N ILE A 29 17.45 -30.30 -37.51
CA ILE A 29 18.88 -29.92 -37.39
C ILE A 29 19.25 -28.60 -36.66
N ILE A 30 19.83 -28.76 -35.47
CA ILE A 30 20.72 -27.78 -34.82
C ILE A 30 22.19 -28.11 -35.17
N PRO A 31 23.05 -27.14 -35.56
CA PRO A 31 24.47 -27.39 -35.78
C PRO A 31 25.30 -27.28 -34.49
N ALA A 32 26.12 -28.30 -34.18
CA ALA A 32 27.05 -28.30 -33.05
C ALA A 32 28.45 -28.82 -33.43
N LYS A 33 29.52 -28.13 -32.97
CA LYS A 33 30.95 -28.51 -33.00
C LYS A 33 31.63 -27.87 -31.77
N THR A 34 32.29 -28.56 -30.83
CA THR A 34 33.56 -29.35 -30.86
C THR A 34 34.79 -28.50 -31.23
N ASN A 35 35.97 -28.56 -30.58
CA ASN A 35 36.50 -29.55 -29.61
C ASN A 35 37.76 -29.06 -28.81
N VAL A 36 37.96 -29.61 -27.59
CA VAL A 36 39.25 -30.11 -26.97
C VAL A 36 40.46 -29.17 -26.63
N PHE A 37 40.92 -29.31 -25.38
CA PHE A 37 42.26 -29.18 -24.71
C PHE A 37 43.56 -29.18 -25.57
N PRO A 38 44.77 -28.68 -25.11
CA PRO A 38 45.41 -29.14 -23.84
C PRO A 38 46.52 -28.32 -23.10
N ARG A 39 46.78 -28.75 -21.84
CA ARG A 39 48.06 -28.80 -21.06
C ARG A 39 48.91 -27.53 -20.78
N ALA A 40 49.75 -27.64 -19.75
CA ALA A 40 50.66 -26.63 -19.22
C ALA A 40 52.14 -27.08 -19.24
N PRO A 41 53.12 -26.17 -19.02
CA PRO A 41 54.47 -26.48 -18.55
C PRO A 41 54.77 -25.92 -17.13
N SER A 42 56.02 -25.98 -16.68
CA SER A 42 56.40 -26.00 -15.24
C SER A 42 57.68 -25.25 -14.86
N HIS A 43 57.87 -25.10 -13.53
CA HIS A 43 59.14 -25.08 -12.74
C HIS A 43 59.75 -23.79 -12.16
N HIS A 44 60.33 -24.01 -10.95
CA HIS A 44 61.29 -23.23 -10.14
C HIS A 44 60.79 -21.90 -9.50
N GLY A 45 61.10 -21.59 -8.22
CA GLY A 45 61.87 -22.35 -7.22
C GLY A 45 61.78 -21.80 -5.78
N HIS A 46 62.27 -22.58 -4.81
CA HIS A 46 62.41 -22.25 -3.36
C HIS A 46 63.75 -21.51 -3.08
N PRO A 47 64.05 -21.00 -1.84
CA PRO A 47 63.47 -21.28 -0.51
C PRO A 47 63.06 -19.97 0.24
N GLU A 48 62.89 -19.78 1.57
CA GLU A 48 62.88 -20.56 2.85
C GLU A 48 62.07 -19.72 3.91
N LYS A 49 61.87 -19.94 5.23
CA LYS A 49 62.20 -20.93 6.30
C LYS A 49 61.20 -20.78 7.48
N GLN A 50 61.32 -21.65 8.50
CA GLN A 50 60.76 -21.57 9.86
C GLN A 50 59.24 -21.85 10.04
N SER A 51 58.85 -22.11 11.30
CA SER A 51 58.07 -23.34 11.61
C SER A 51 57.53 -23.41 13.05
N ALA A 52 56.36 -24.06 13.27
CA ALA A 52 56.07 -24.82 14.51
C ALA A 52 54.85 -25.80 14.39
N ASN A 53 55.16 -27.10 14.36
CA ASN A 53 54.47 -28.29 14.91
C ASN A 53 52.94 -28.55 14.83
N VAL A 54 52.64 -29.84 14.64
CA VAL A 54 51.34 -30.54 14.71
C VAL A 54 51.38 -31.50 15.94
N THR A 55 50.31 -32.11 16.48
CA THR A 55 49.73 -33.41 16.07
C THR A 55 48.52 -33.81 16.93
N CYS A 56 47.55 -34.54 16.34
CA CYS A 56 46.53 -35.32 17.05
C CYS A 56 46.95 -36.81 17.19
N PRO A 57 46.29 -37.59 18.05
CA PRO A 57 46.13 -39.04 17.88
C PRO A 57 44.66 -39.50 17.84
N ARG A 58 44.43 -40.79 17.49
CA ARG A 58 43.11 -41.45 17.34
C ARG A 58 43.18 -42.90 17.92
N PRO A 59 42.13 -43.75 17.81
CA PRO A 59 41.28 -44.18 18.92
C PRO A 59 41.55 -45.60 19.48
N LEU A 60 40.85 -45.98 20.57
CA LEU A 60 40.73 -47.36 21.08
C LEU A 60 39.29 -47.71 21.50
N SER A 61 39.02 -49.00 21.73
CA SER A 61 37.69 -49.60 21.95
C SER A 61 37.75 -50.80 22.95
N PRO A 62 36.71 -51.65 23.13
CA PRO A 62 35.63 -51.46 24.12
C PRO A 62 35.49 -52.62 25.13
N LYS A 63 34.70 -52.44 26.21
CA LYS A 63 33.84 -53.48 26.90
C LYS A 63 33.30 -53.01 28.27
N ASN A 64 31.99 -53.20 28.50
CA ASN A 64 31.42 -54.10 29.53
C ASN A 64 29.88 -54.01 29.62
N LEU A 65 29.23 -55.14 29.96
CA LEU A 65 27.84 -55.25 30.43
C LEU A 65 27.89 -55.30 31.99
N GLN A 66 26.85 -55.31 32.84
CA GLN A 66 25.41 -55.64 32.82
C GLN A 66 24.66 -54.60 33.73
N SER A 67 23.34 -54.50 33.89
CA SER A 67 22.26 -55.51 33.88
C SER A 67 20.85 -54.92 33.62
N SER A 68 19.83 -55.78 33.60
CA SER A 68 18.37 -55.53 33.61
C SER A 68 17.72 -56.66 34.46
N PRO A 69 16.41 -56.71 34.81
CA PRO A 69 15.26 -56.13 34.08
C PRO A 69 14.10 -55.54 34.92
N ALA A 70 13.12 -54.93 34.25
CA ALA A 70 11.69 -55.06 34.56
C ALA A 70 10.84 -54.69 33.33
N ASN A 71 9.92 -55.56 32.91
CA ASN A 71 9.01 -55.27 31.79
C ASN A 71 7.80 -54.47 32.27
N HIS A 72 7.44 -53.39 31.55
CA HIS A 72 6.06 -52.96 31.45
C HIS A 72 5.60 -53.01 29.99
N SER A 73 4.43 -53.62 29.83
CA SER A 73 3.68 -53.87 28.59
C SER A 73 3.80 -52.79 27.51
N LEU A 74 4.23 -53.19 26.31
CA LEU A 74 3.93 -52.48 25.07
C LEU A 74 2.41 -52.54 24.82
N VAL A 75 1.71 -51.43 25.03
CA VAL A 75 0.27 -51.30 24.78
C VAL A 75 0.05 -50.46 23.52
N ALA A 76 -0.69 -51.05 22.58
CA ALA A 76 -1.42 -50.46 21.44
C ALA A 76 -0.77 -49.28 20.66
N TYR A 77 -0.60 -49.51 19.35
CA TYR A 77 -0.34 -48.53 18.29
C TYR A 77 -0.95 -47.13 18.54
N THR A 78 -0.13 -46.18 18.98
CA THR A 78 -0.38 -44.78 18.66
C THR A 78 -0.28 -44.63 17.14
N HIS A 79 -1.33 -44.08 16.52
CA HIS A 79 -1.20 -43.63 15.13
C HIS A 79 -0.15 -42.50 15.12
N PRO A 80 0.80 -42.48 14.17
CA PRO A 80 1.71 -41.35 14.05
C PRO A 80 0.90 -40.09 13.78
N MET A 81 1.13 -39.04 14.57
CA MET A 81 0.42 -37.76 14.43
C MET A 81 0.49 -37.28 12.98
N PRO A 82 -0.63 -36.86 12.36
CA PRO A 82 -0.68 -36.55 10.94
C PRO A 82 0.24 -35.38 10.57
N GLN A 83 1.40 -35.69 10.00
CA GLN A 83 2.43 -34.70 9.68
C GLN A 83 2.09 -33.95 8.38
N ILE A 84 1.67 -32.68 8.50
CA ILE A 84 1.53 -31.79 7.34
C ILE A 84 2.93 -31.52 6.76
N ARG A 85 3.20 -32.05 5.56
CA ARG A 85 4.45 -31.84 4.79
C ARG A 85 4.32 -30.83 3.66
N LYS A 86 3.10 -30.61 3.19
CA LYS A 86 2.72 -29.62 2.19
C LYS A 86 1.40 -28.96 2.60
N LEU A 87 1.29 -27.65 2.43
CA LEU A 87 0.13 -26.84 2.80
C LEU A 87 -0.12 -25.83 1.67
N LEU A 88 -1.38 -25.61 1.26
CA LEU A 88 -1.69 -24.63 0.22
C LEU A 88 -2.17 -23.28 0.77
N ILE A 89 -1.40 -22.26 0.39
CA ILE A 89 -1.58 -20.81 0.38
C ILE A 89 -2.80 -20.41 -0.44
N ALA A 90 -3.95 -20.78 0.10
CA ALA A 90 -5.26 -20.70 -0.51
C ALA A 90 -5.86 -19.28 -0.50
N ASN A 91 -5.27 -18.38 0.29
CA ASN A 91 -5.53 -16.95 0.31
C ASN A 91 -4.51 -16.21 -0.59
N ARG A 92 -4.64 -14.89 -0.73
CA ARG A 92 -3.72 -14.01 -1.48
C ARG A 92 -3.08 -12.92 -0.62
N GLY A 93 -2.23 -12.09 -1.21
CA GLY A 93 -1.69 -10.88 -0.59
C GLY A 93 -0.83 -11.13 0.65
N GLU A 94 -0.87 -10.21 1.63
CA GLU A 94 0.00 -10.26 2.83
C GLU A 94 -0.15 -11.56 3.62
N ILE A 95 -1.37 -12.05 3.80
CA ILE A 95 -1.65 -13.20 4.64
C ILE A 95 -1.15 -14.51 4.01
N ALA A 96 -1.11 -14.59 2.68
CA ALA A 96 -0.42 -15.68 1.99
C ALA A 96 1.09 -15.63 2.26
N VAL A 97 1.74 -14.45 2.12
CA VAL A 97 3.17 -14.27 2.45
C VAL A 97 3.47 -14.60 3.92
N ARG A 98 2.61 -14.15 4.85
CA ARG A 98 2.67 -14.43 6.30
C ARG A 98 2.67 -15.94 6.58
N ILE A 99 1.83 -16.72 5.91
CA ILE A 99 1.76 -18.17 6.14
C ILE A 99 2.91 -18.90 5.42
N ILE A 100 3.33 -18.45 4.22
CA ILE A 100 4.52 -18.99 3.53
C ILE A 100 5.75 -18.89 4.43
N ARG A 101 5.98 -17.72 5.04
CA ARG A 101 7.13 -17.47 5.95
C ARG A 101 7.19 -18.49 7.09
N THR A 102 6.06 -18.78 7.75
CA THR A 102 5.98 -19.81 8.81
C THR A 102 6.16 -21.21 8.26
N CYS A 103 5.51 -21.57 7.14
CA CYS A 103 5.66 -22.90 6.55
C CYS A 103 7.13 -23.18 6.20
N LYS A 104 7.85 -22.20 5.63
CA LYS A 104 9.29 -22.32 5.36
C LYS A 104 10.13 -22.44 6.63
N ALA A 105 9.82 -21.68 7.69
CA ALA A 105 10.47 -21.85 9.00
C ALA A 105 10.20 -23.24 9.63
N MET A 106 9.04 -23.84 9.38
CA MET A 106 8.66 -25.19 9.81
C MET A 106 9.10 -26.31 8.85
N SER A 107 9.80 -25.99 7.74
CA SER A 107 10.15 -26.94 6.67
C SER A 107 8.95 -27.66 6.03
N ILE A 108 7.82 -26.96 5.91
CA ILE A 108 6.60 -27.41 5.23
C ILE A 108 6.56 -26.77 3.84
N ALA A 109 6.39 -27.59 2.80
CA ALA A 109 6.29 -27.12 1.42
C ALA A 109 5.00 -26.32 1.19
N THR A 110 5.08 -25.29 0.36
CA THR A 110 3.99 -24.34 0.12
C THR A 110 3.53 -24.39 -1.32
N VAL A 111 2.21 -24.49 -1.53
CA VAL A 111 1.57 -24.24 -2.83
C VAL A 111 0.80 -22.93 -2.72
N ALA A 112 0.67 -22.11 -3.76
CA ALA A 112 -0.26 -20.97 -3.78
C ALA A 112 -1.37 -21.16 -4.82
N VAL A 113 -2.51 -20.47 -4.65
CA VAL A 113 -3.52 -20.32 -5.72
C VAL A 113 -3.62 -18.87 -6.20
N TYR A 114 -3.67 -18.66 -7.51
CA TYR A 114 -3.62 -17.32 -8.11
C TYR A 114 -4.63 -17.11 -9.24
N SER A 115 -5.15 -15.89 -9.28
CA SER A 115 -5.99 -15.37 -10.36
C SER A 115 -5.15 -14.80 -11.51
N ASP A 116 -5.78 -14.45 -12.64
CA ASP A 116 -5.14 -13.69 -13.72
C ASP A 116 -4.41 -12.42 -13.23
N SER A 117 -5.00 -11.66 -12.31
CA SER A 117 -4.40 -10.44 -11.74
C SER A 117 -3.37 -10.70 -10.62
N ASP A 118 -3.22 -11.93 -10.16
CA ASP A 118 -2.23 -12.31 -9.13
C ASP A 118 -1.01 -13.06 -9.71
N GLN A 119 -0.94 -13.30 -11.03
CA GLN A 119 0.13 -14.06 -11.68
C GLN A 119 1.55 -13.57 -11.32
N THR A 120 1.73 -12.27 -11.12
CA THR A 120 2.99 -11.61 -10.76
C THR A 120 3.06 -11.17 -9.29
N ALA A 121 2.16 -11.63 -8.43
CA ALA A 121 2.13 -11.25 -7.02
C ALA A 121 3.24 -11.91 -6.19
N LEU A 122 3.71 -11.21 -5.14
CA LEU A 122 4.81 -11.66 -4.28
C LEU A 122 4.58 -13.06 -3.68
N PHE A 123 3.35 -13.37 -3.25
CA PHE A 123 3.05 -14.67 -2.65
C PHE A 123 3.14 -15.83 -3.66
N VAL A 124 2.96 -15.57 -4.96
CA VAL A 124 3.09 -16.58 -6.03
C VAL A 124 4.57 -16.93 -6.25
N ARG A 125 5.45 -15.93 -6.27
CA ARG A 125 6.91 -16.15 -6.34
C ARG A 125 7.51 -16.74 -5.06
N LEU A 126 6.89 -16.50 -3.90
CA LEU A 126 7.39 -17.01 -2.62
C LEU A 126 6.95 -18.44 -2.32
N ALA A 127 5.87 -18.95 -2.93
CA ALA A 127 5.47 -20.33 -2.78
C ALA A 127 6.43 -21.28 -3.53
N ASP A 128 6.45 -22.56 -3.14
CA ASP A 128 7.30 -23.57 -3.80
C ASP A 128 6.63 -24.16 -5.05
N GLU A 129 5.29 -24.10 -5.11
CA GLU A 129 4.44 -24.40 -6.28
C GLU A 129 3.30 -23.36 -6.37
N ALA A 130 2.71 -23.16 -7.56
CA ALA A 130 1.57 -22.25 -7.72
C ALA A 130 0.56 -22.78 -8.76
N ILE A 131 -0.73 -22.65 -8.45
CA ILE A 131 -1.86 -23.16 -9.26
C ILE A 131 -2.76 -22.01 -9.69
N HIS A 132 -3.02 -21.89 -10.99
CA HIS A 132 -3.98 -20.92 -11.52
C HIS A 132 -5.42 -21.36 -11.25
N ILE A 133 -6.27 -20.43 -10.83
CA ILE A 133 -7.69 -20.65 -10.53
C ILE A 133 -8.64 -19.77 -11.38
N GLY A 134 -8.13 -19.10 -12.43
CA GLY A 134 -8.93 -18.37 -13.40
C GLY A 134 -9.06 -16.86 -13.16
N PRO A 135 -10.19 -16.24 -13.60
CA PRO A 135 -10.33 -14.79 -13.66
C PRO A 135 -10.11 -14.02 -12.35
N SER A 136 -9.71 -12.75 -12.50
CA SER A 136 -9.46 -11.82 -11.40
C SER A 136 -10.61 -11.65 -10.39
N PRO A 137 -11.90 -11.61 -10.77
CA PRO A 137 -12.99 -11.49 -9.80
C PRO A 137 -13.00 -12.66 -8.81
N SER A 138 -12.87 -12.38 -7.51
CA SER A 138 -12.81 -13.41 -6.46
C SER A 138 -14.03 -14.35 -6.45
N ALA A 139 -15.19 -13.89 -6.91
CA ALA A 139 -16.41 -14.69 -7.07
C ALA A 139 -16.28 -15.79 -8.14
N GLU A 140 -15.35 -15.64 -9.08
CA GLU A 140 -15.06 -16.60 -10.17
C GLU A 140 -13.76 -17.39 -9.93
N SER A 141 -12.95 -16.99 -8.94
CA SER A 141 -11.69 -17.65 -8.56
C SER A 141 -11.67 -18.05 -7.08
N TYR A 142 -11.21 -17.19 -6.18
CA TYR A 142 -10.91 -17.50 -4.77
C TYR A 142 -12.11 -18.01 -3.93
N LEU A 143 -13.34 -17.67 -4.31
CA LEU A 143 -14.57 -18.08 -3.61
C LEU A 143 -15.23 -19.32 -4.23
N VAL A 144 -14.75 -19.80 -5.38
CA VAL A 144 -15.33 -20.96 -6.06
C VAL A 144 -14.82 -22.24 -5.42
N ALA A 145 -15.56 -22.73 -4.42
CA ALA A 145 -15.22 -23.93 -3.66
C ALA A 145 -14.79 -25.11 -4.56
N ASP A 146 -15.46 -25.37 -5.69
CA ASP A 146 -15.12 -26.49 -6.57
C ASP A 146 -13.79 -26.32 -7.30
N LYS A 147 -13.47 -25.11 -7.79
CA LYS A 147 -12.13 -24.82 -8.35
C LYS A 147 -11.06 -24.99 -7.28
N ILE A 148 -11.39 -24.54 -6.08
CA ILE A 148 -10.52 -24.59 -4.92
C ILE A 148 -10.42 -26.02 -4.33
N VAL A 149 -11.38 -26.92 -4.58
CA VAL A 149 -11.39 -28.34 -4.16
C VAL A 149 -10.83 -29.27 -5.24
N ALA A 150 -10.97 -28.93 -6.52
CA ALA A 150 -10.20 -29.52 -7.62
C ALA A 150 -8.73 -29.09 -7.52
N ALA A 151 -8.48 -27.85 -7.12
CA ALA A 151 -7.20 -27.45 -6.56
C ALA A 151 -6.93 -28.19 -5.24
N ALA A 152 -7.92 -28.52 -4.36
CA ALA A 152 -7.66 -29.20 -3.06
C ALA A 152 -7.27 -30.68 -3.12
N LEU A 153 -7.66 -31.41 -4.16
CA LEU A 153 -7.04 -32.69 -4.50
C LEU A 153 -5.59 -32.48 -5.05
N ARG A 154 -5.12 -31.22 -4.99
CA ARG A 154 -3.75 -30.66 -5.04
C ARG A 154 -3.52 -29.51 -3.95
N TYR A 155 -4.36 -29.45 -2.87
CA TYR A 155 -4.54 -28.51 -1.69
C TYR A 155 -5.34 -27.12 -1.85
N GLY A 156 -6.09 -26.56 -0.84
CA GLY A 156 -7.21 -25.53 -1.04
C GLY A 156 -7.71 -24.57 0.12
N PHE A 157 -8.74 -23.69 -0.12
CA PHE A 157 -9.25 -22.50 0.68
C PHE A 157 -10.76 -22.44 1.05
N LEU A 158 -11.10 -21.81 2.19
CA LEU A 158 -12.29 -20.95 2.49
C LEU A 158 -12.51 -20.95 4.02
N SER A 159 -11.92 -20.01 4.75
CA SER A 159 -11.70 -20.15 6.21
C SER A 159 -12.96 -20.19 7.09
N GLU A 160 -14.04 -19.52 6.72
CA GLU A 160 -15.29 -19.43 7.53
C GLU A 160 -16.47 -20.15 6.86
N ASN A 161 -16.22 -20.96 5.83
CA ASN A 161 -17.29 -21.69 5.13
C ASN A 161 -17.37 -23.14 5.63
N ALA A 162 -18.43 -23.43 6.39
CA ALA A 162 -18.67 -24.77 6.95
C ALA A 162 -18.86 -25.87 5.89
N ALA A 163 -19.39 -25.55 4.71
CA ALA A 163 -19.51 -26.52 3.62
C ALA A 163 -18.14 -26.85 3.04
N PHE A 164 -17.27 -25.87 2.84
CA PHE A 164 -15.89 -26.13 2.43
C PHE A 164 -15.09 -26.91 3.48
N ALA A 165 -15.16 -26.52 4.76
CA ALA A 165 -14.47 -27.25 5.83
C ALA A 165 -14.94 -28.72 5.93
N ALA A 166 -16.21 -28.99 5.62
CA ALA A 166 -16.73 -30.35 5.47
C ALA A 166 -16.19 -31.04 4.20
N SER A 167 -16.19 -30.38 3.04
CA SER A 167 -15.67 -30.92 1.77
C SER A 167 -14.17 -31.28 1.84
N VAL A 168 -13.35 -30.46 2.51
CA VAL A 168 -11.92 -30.75 2.75
C VAL A 168 -11.76 -32.02 3.58
N ARG A 169 -12.48 -32.12 4.70
CA ARG A 169 -12.42 -33.31 5.57
C ARG A 169 -13.00 -34.56 4.88
N ALA A 170 -14.00 -34.40 4.00
CA ALA A 170 -14.55 -35.47 3.17
C ALA A 170 -13.61 -35.91 2.02
N ALA A 171 -12.67 -35.06 1.62
CA ALA A 171 -11.57 -35.38 0.70
C ALA A 171 -10.33 -35.97 1.42
N GLU A 172 -10.47 -36.37 2.69
CA GLU A 172 -9.40 -36.88 3.57
C GLU A 172 -8.25 -35.87 3.82
N LEU A 173 -8.54 -34.57 3.65
CA LEU A 173 -7.58 -33.49 3.84
C LEU A 173 -7.73 -32.81 5.21
N ILE A 174 -6.62 -32.29 5.72
CA ILE A 174 -6.59 -31.54 6.98
C ILE A 174 -6.96 -30.08 6.71
N PHE A 175 -8.11 -29.65 7.23
CA PHE A 175 -8.48 -28.23 7.29
C PHE A 175 -7.81 -27.56 8.49
N VAL A 176 -6.88 -26.63 8.24
CA VAL A 176 -6.15 -25.89 9.29
C VAL A 176 -7.02 -24.75 9.83
N GLY A 177 -8.04 -25.12 10.61
CA GLY A 177 -9.06 -24.23 11.16
C GLY A 177 -10.13 -25.01 11.92
N PRO A 178 -11.16 -24.33 12.46
CA PRO A 178 -12.18 -24.95 13.27
C PRO A 178 -13.03 -25.99 12.53
N SER A 179 -13.69 -26.84 13.30
CA SER A 179 -14.59 -27.85 12.76
C SER A 179 -15.75 -27.24 11.98
N ALA A 180 -16.21 -27.95 10.95
CA ALA A 180 -17.38 -27.56 10.17
C ALA A 180 -18.67 -27.46 11.00
N GLU A 181 -18.73 -28.10 12.18
CA GLU A 181 -19.82 -27.96 13.15
C GLU A 181 -19.69 -26.68 13.96
N SER A 182 -18.50 -26.39 14.50
CA SER A 182 -18.20 -25.15 15.22
C SER A 182 -18.47 -23.92 14.35
N ILE A 183 -18.06 -23.95 13.07
CA ILE A 183 -18.37 -22.87 12.10
C ILE A 183 -19.90 -22.74 11.92
N ARG A 184 -20.64 -23.85 11.77
CA ARG A 184 -22.11 -23.84 11.63
C ARG A 184 -22.83 -23.31 12.87
N ALA A 185 -22.34 -23.61 14.07
CA ALA A 185 -22.94 -23.19 15.33
C ALA A 185 -22.80 -21.69 15.61
N ILE A 186 -21.92 -20.99 14.89
CA ILE A 186 -21.50 -19.61 15.16
C ILE A 186 -21.77 -18.67 13.97
N GLY A 187 -21.76 -19.20 12.73
CA GLY A 187 -21.85 -18.40 11.50
C GLY A 187 -23.17 -17.65 11.28
N ASP A 188 -24.23 -17.98 12.02
CA ASP A 188 -25.40 -17.13 12.21
C ASP A 188 -25.32 -16.43 13.58
N LYS A 189 -25.37 -15.10 13.57
CA LYS A 189 -25.41 -14.23 14.75
C LYS A 189 -26.57 -14.54 15.68
N ILE A 190 -27.71 -14.97 15.13
CA ILE A 190 -28.87 -15.40 15.89
C ILE A 190 -28.56 -16.75 16.58
N GLY A 191 -28.16 -17.76 15.81
CA GLY A 191 -27.83 -19.10 16.34
C GLY A 191 -26.76 -19.07 17.44
N ALA A 192 -25.69 -18.28 17.25
CA ALA A 192 -24.64 -18.10 18.26
C ALA A 192 -25.19 -17.55 19.58
N LYS A 193 -26.05 -16.52 19.53
CA LYS A 193 -26.65 -15.90 20.72
C LYS A 193 -27.70 -16.80 21.36
N GLN A 194 -28.49 -17.53 20.59
CA GLN A 194 -29.43 -18.54 21.11
C GLN A 194 -28.70 -19.68 21.85
N LEU A 195 -27.61 -20.21 21.27
CA LEU A 195 -26.78 -21.26 21.88
C LEU A 195 -26.16 -20.78 23.20
N LEU A 196 -25.63 -19.56 23.24
CA LEU A 196 -25.07 -18.97 24.46
C LEU A 196 -26.15 -18.70 25.52
N SER A 197 -27.31 -18.16 25.14
CA SER A 197 -28.46 -18.01 26.06
C SER A 197 -28.88 -19.33 26.71
N ALA A 198 -28.93 -20.41 25.92
CA ALA A 198 -29.40 -21.72 26.37
C ALA A 198 -28.35 -22.51 27.18
N ARG A 199 -27.04 -22.35 26.90
CA ARG A 199 -25.96 -23.16 27.48
C ARG A 199 -25.02 -22.39 28.42
N ALA A 200 -25.10 -21.06 28.44
CA ALA A 200 -24.08 -20.18 29.02
C ALA A 200 -24.67 -18.88 29.59
N SER A 201 -25.66 -18.96 30.48
CA SER A 201 -26.31 -17.79 31.11
C SER A 201 -25.37 -16.85 31.90
N THR A 202 -24.11 -17.23 32.10
CA THR A 202 -23.04 -16.40 32.66
C THR A 202 -22.33 -15.51 31.63
N VAL A 203 -22.50 -15.76 30.33
CA VAL A 203 -21.93 -14.93 29.25
C VAL A 203 -22.82 -13.70 29.07
N PRO A 204 -22.30 -12.46 29.26
CA PRO A 204 -23.11 -11.27 29.06
C PRO A 204 -23.43 -11.08 27.57
N LEU A 205 -24.71 -11.16 27.21
CA LEU A 205 -25.19 -10.87 25.86
C LEU A 205 -25.70 -9.43 25.77
N ILE A 206 -25.59 -8.84 24.57
CA ILE A 206 -26.17 -7.52 24.29
C ILE A 206 -27.71 -7.61 24.46
N PRO A 207 -28.36 -6.74 25.25
CA PRO A 207 -29.82 -6.72 25.36
C PRO A 207 -30.48 -6.51 24.00
N GLY A 208 -31.44 -7.35 23.63
CA GLY A 208 -31.95 -7.40 22.26
C GLY A 208 -33.16 -8.31 22.05
N TYR A 209 -33.35 -8.71 20.81
CA TYR A 209 -34.32 -9.68 20.33
C TYR A 209 -33.77 -10.45 19.11
N ASN A 210 -33.84 -11.78 19.17
CA ASN A 210 -33.16 -12.69 18.24
C ASN A 210 -33.90 -14.04 18.09
N ASP A 211 -35.23 -14.04 18.17
CA ASP A 211 -36.05 -15.25 18.02
C ASP A 211 -36.47 -15.48 16.55
N ASP A 212 -37.18 -16.59 16.31
CA ASP A 212 -37.63 -17.00 14.96
C ASP A 212 -38.89 -16.27 14.48
N GLU A 213 -39.62 -15.58 15.37
CA GLU A 213 -40.74 -14.72 15.01
C GLU A 213 -40.20 -13.37 14.46
N GLN A 214 -40.70 -12.96 13.30
CA GLN A 214 -40.10 -11.92 12.45
C GLN A 214 -41.14 -11.01 11.78
N SER A 215 -42.39 -11.03 12.24
CA SER A 215 -43.42 -10.04 11.90
C SER A 215 -43.03 -8.63 12.33
N VAL A 216 -43.44 -7.62 11.56
CA VAL A 216 -43.06 -6.21 11.78
C VAL A 216 -43.61 -5.70 13.10
N GLU A 217 -44.81 -6.14 13.47
CA GLU A 217 -45.49 -5.83 14.74
C GLU A 217 -44.69 -6.31 15.96
N VAL A 218 -44.10 -7.51 15.87
CA VAL A 218 -43.22 -8.05 16.92
C VAL A 218 -41.89 -7.30 16.92
N LEU A 219 -41.23 -7.14 15.77
CA LEU A 219 -39.97 -6.40 15.68
C LEU A 219 -40.09 -4.96 16.21
N VAL A 220 -41.21 -4.28 15.97
CA VAL A 220 -41.51 -2.95 16.54
C VAL A 220 -41.66 -3.02 18.06
N ARG A 221 -42.50 -3.93 18.58
CA ARG A 221 -42.71 -4.11 20.03
C ARG A 221 -41.41 -4.42 20.77
N GLU A 222 -40.58 -5.28 20.20
CA GLU A 222 -39.34 -5.74 20.82
C GLU A 222 -38.25 -4.67 20.80
N ALA A 223 -38.14 -3.85 19.74
CA ALA A 223 -37.27 -2.67 19.75
C ALA A 223 -37.69 -1.65 20.82
N VAL A 224 -38.99 -1.38 20.98
CA VAL A 224 -39.51 -0.51 22.05
C VAL A 224 -39.19 -1.09 23.44
N ARG A 225 -39.27 -2.42 23.62
CA ARG A 225 -38.86 -3.10 24.87
C ARG A 225 -37.35 -2.98 25.14
N VAL A 226 -36.50 -3.05 24.12
CA VAL A 226 -35.03 -2.91 24.25
C VAL A 226 -34.64 -1.47 24.59
N GLY A 227 -35.38 -0.50 24.06
CA GLY A 227 -35.21 0.93 24.32
C GLY A 227 -34.19 1.59 23.39
N PHE A 228 -34.55 2.77 22.85
CA PHE A 228 -33.74 3.49 21.89
C PHE A 228 -32.48 4.14 22.51
N PRO A 229 -31.38 4.31 21.75
CA PRO A 229 -31.20 3.86 20.37
C PRO A 229 -31.01 2.35 20.25
N VAL A 230 -31.57 1.77 19.18
CA VAL A 230 -31.41 0.35 18.83
C VAL A 230 -30.63 0.21 17.52
N LEU A 231 -30.03 -0.97 17.33
CA LEU A 231 -29.29 -1.37 16.14
C LEU A 231 -30.01 -2.56 15.51
N LEU A 232 -30.58 -2.34 14.33
CA LEU A 232 -31.06 -3.42 13.47
C LEU A 232 -29.85 -4.02 12.75
N LYS A 233 -29.77 -5.35 12.69
CA LYS A 233 -28.77 -6.11 11.94
C LYS A 233 -29.43 -7.20 11.11
N ALA A 234 -28.95 -7.42 9.89
CA ALA A 234 -29.18 -8.67 9.19
C ALA A 234 -28.60 -9.86 9.99
N SER A 235 -29.32 -10.99 10.01
CA SER A 235 -28.85 -12.28 10.54
C SER A 235 -27.60 -12.78 9.79
N ALA A 236 -27.71 -12.87 8.47
CA ALA A 236 -26.63 -13.19 7.56
C ALA A 236 -25.92 -11.89 7.10
N GLY A 237 -24.58 -11.94 7.02
CA GLY A 237 -23.75 -10.85 6.51
C GLY A 237 -22.65 -10.38 7.46
N GLY A 238 -21.47 -10.09 6.91
CA GLY A 238 -20.29 -9.58 7.63
C GLY A 238 -19.90 -8.17 7.20
N GLY A 239 -18.90 -7.58 7.87
CA GLY A 239 -18.30 -6.29 7.47
C GLY A 239 -19.24 -5.08 7.60
N GLY A 240 -20.25 -5.15 8.47
CA GLY A 240 -21.13 -4.02 8.82
C GLY A 240 -22.18 -3.62 7.77
N LYS A 241 -22.31 -4.33 6.65
CA LYS A 241 -23.42 -4.18 5.69
C LYS A 241 -24.74 -4.66 6.32
N GLY A 242 -25.87 -4.06 5.97
CA GLY A 242 -27.17 -4.43 6.56
C GLY A 242 -27.30 -4.10 8.06
N MET A 243 -26.64 -3.03 8.54
CA MET A 243 -26.76 -2.53 9.92
C MET A 243 -27.30 -1.11 9.96
N ARG A 244 -28.35 -0.85 10.77
CA ARG A 244 -29.06 0.45 10.84
C ARG A 244 -29.31 0.87 12.28
N VAL A 245 -28.86 2.08 12.65
CA VAL A 245 -29.07 2.67 13.99
C VAL A 245 -30.37 3.45 14.00
N VAL A 246 -31.40 2.93 14.69
CA VAL A 246 -32.67 3.61 14.87
C VAL A 246 -32.65 4.36 16.20
N ARG A 247 -32.88 5.69 16.13
CA ARG A 247 -32.87 6.59 17.29
C ARG A 247 -34.27 6.94 17.80
N ASP A 248 -35.24 6.94 16.89
CA ASP A 248 -36.59 7.44 17.12
C ASP A 248 -37.61 6.40 16.62
N GLU A 249 -38.62 6.09 17.45
CA GLU A 249 -39.66 5.10 17.13
C GLU A 249 -40.38 5.41 15.81
N ALA A 250 -40.59 6.69 15.51
CA ALA A 250 -41.23 7.17 14.29
C ALA A 250 -40.53 6.76 12.97
N LYS A 251 -39.25 6.33 13.02
CA LYS A 251 -38.50 5.82 11.87
C LYS A 251 -38.35 4.30 11.84
N LEU A 252 -38.74 3.62 12.92
CA LEU A 252 -38.43 2.21 13.12
C LEU A 252 -39.04 1.30 12.05
N LEU A 253 -40.29 1.55 11.64
CA LEU A 253 -40.97 0.74 10.63
C LEU A 253 -40.33 0.89 9.24
N GLU A 254 -39.95 2.11 8.84
CA GLU A 254 -39.24 2.38 7.58
C GLU A 254 -37.87 1.70 7.56
N GLU A 255 -37.12 1.77 8.66
CA GLU A 255 -35.80 1.15 8.80
C GLU A 255 -35.88 -0.38 8.88
N ILE A 256 -36.93 -0.98 9.47
CA ILE A 256 -37.18 -2.43 9.46
C ILE A 256 -37.44 -2.92 8.04
N GLU A 257 -38.38 -2.31 7.31
CA GLU A 257 -38.70 -2.70 5.92
C GLU A 257 -37.48 -2.54 5.00
N THR A 258 -36.74 -1.45 5.17
CA THR A 258 -35.51 -1.21 4.40
C THR A 258 -34.42 -2.22 4.75
N ALA A 259 -34.23 -2.55 6.03
CA ALA A 259 -33.28 -3.57 6.48
C ALA A 259 -33.63 -4.97 5.95
N LYS A 260 -34.91 -5.37 6.02
CA LYS A 260 -35.40 -6.63 5.44
C LYS A 260 -35.14 -6.70 3.95
N GLY A 261 -35.55 -5.67 3.20
CA GLY A 261 -35.35 -5.61 1.75
C GLY A 261 -33.87 -5.59 1.34
N GLU A 262 -33.01 -4.88 2.08
CA GLU A 262 -31.55 -4.86 1.86
C GLU A 262 -30.93 -6.22 2.14
N SER A 263 -31.29 -6.86 3.26
CA SER A 263 -30.80 -8.18 3.66
C SER A 263 -31.23 -9.27 2.67
N LEU A 264 -32.51 -9.27 2.25
CA LEU A 264 -33.03 -10.25 1.29
C LEU A 264 -32.32 -10.15 -0.06
N ARG A 265 -32.06 -8.93 -0.56
CA ARG A 265 -31.31 -8.70 -1.81
C ARG A 265 -29.82 -9.05 -1.70
N SER A 266 -29.21 -8.90 -0.53
CA SER A 266 -27.74 -9.03 -0.35
C SER A 266 -27.31 -10.42 0.12
N PHE A 267 -28.16 -11.11 0.87
CA PHE A 267 -27.83 -12.33 1.62
C PHE A 267 -28.93 -13.41 1.55
N GLY A 268 -30.05 -13.18 0.86
CA GLY A 268 -31.12 -14.17 0.69
C GLY A 268 -31.96 -14.47 1.94
N SER A 269 -31.83 -13.67 3.00
CA SER A 269 -32.58 -13.78 4.27
C SER A 269 -33.19 -12.43 4.63
N ASP A 270 -34.44 -12.40 5.05
CA ASP A 270 -35.11 -11.21 5.61
C ASP A 270 -35.02 -11.14 7.15
N ARG A 271 -34.45 -12.16 7.81
CA ARG A 271 -34.38 -12.24 9.28
C ARG A 271 -33.48 -11.16 9.86
N LEU A 272 -34.02 -10.40 10.81
CA LEU A 272 -33.34 -9.34 11.55
C LEU A 272 -33.06 -9.74 13.01
N LEU A 273 -31.97 -9.19 13.51
CA LEU A 273 -31.52 -9.16 14.90
C LEU A 273 -31.66 -7.71 15.40
N ILE A 274 -32.32 -7.51 16.54
CA ILE A 274 -32.43 -6.19 17.20
C ILE A 274 -31.51 -6.20 18.42
N GLU A 275 -30.64 -5.20 18.55
CA GLU A 275 -29.75 -5.03 19.69
C GLU A 275 -29.80 -3.60 20.24
N ARG A 276 -29.53 -3.43 21.53
CA ARG A 276 -29.29 -2.11 22.12
C ARG A 276 -28.05 -1.48 21.50
N TYR A 277 -28.16 -0.24 21.01
CA TYR A 277 -27.01 0.48 20.46
C TYR A 277 -26.20 1.17 21.56
N PHE A 278 -24.87 1.01 21.52
CA PHE A 278 -23.94 1.68 22.42
C PHE A 278 -23.24 2.83 21.69
N GLU A 279 -23.59 4.07 22.02
CA GLU A 279 -23.05 5.26 21.32
C GLU A 279 -21.55 5.51 21.53
N SER A 280 -20.98 4.98 22.62
CA SER A 280 -19.59 5.17 23.01
C SER A 280 -19.07 3.92 23.70
N CYS A 281 -18.68 2.91 22.92
CA CYS A 281 -18.08 1.69 23.41
C CYS A 281 -16.62 1.53 22.97
N ARG A 282 -15.94 0.56 23.56
CA ARG A 282 -14.74 -0.07 23.01
C ARG A 282 -15.11 -1.33 22.26
N HIS A 283 -14.42 -1.56 21.15
CA HIS A 283 -14.31 -2.87 20.54
C HIS A 283 -13.06 -3.52 21.16
N VAL A 284 -13.27 -4.51 22.02
CA VAL A 284 -12.18 -5.30 22.63
C VAL A 284 -12.43 -6.75 22.31
N GLU A 285 -11.40 -7.45 21.85
CA GLU A 285 -11.51 -8.84 21.43
C GLU A 285 -10.48 -9.71 22.12
N VAL A 286 -10.77 -11.00 22.30
CA VAL A 286 -9.86 -11.96 22.93
C VAL A 286 -9.46 -13.02 21.91
N GLN A 287 -8.15 -13.16 21.70
CA GLN A 287 -7.61 -14.28 20.92
C GLN A 287 -7.78 -15.56 21.72
N ILE A 288 -8.33 -16.60 21.09
CA ILE A 288 -8.32 -17.96 21.63
C ILE A 288 -7.60 -18.92 20.68
N MET A 289 -7.11 -20.01 21.26
CA MET A 289 -6.61 -21.19 20.57
C MET A 289 -7.18 -22.43 21.27
N GLY A 290 -7.86 -23.30 20.54
CA GLY A 290 -8.39 -24.56 21.06
C GLY A 290 -7.87 -25.78 20.30
N ASP A 291 -8.01 -26.98 20.87
CA ASP A 291 -7.55 -28.23 20.26
C ASP A 291 -8.58 -29.36 20.20
N GLN A 292 -8.20 -30.44 19.52
CA GLN A 292 -9.00 -31.66 19.34
C GLN A 292 -9.16 -32.48 20.65
N HIS A 293 -8.47 -32.10 21.73
CA HIS A 293 -8.55 -32.72 23.06
C HIS A 293 -9.52 -31.98 23.98
N GLY A 294 -10.08 -30.85 23.52
CA GLY A 294 -11.02 -30.01 24.26
C GLY A 294 -10.38 -28.95 25.15
N HIS A 295 -9.07 -28.71 25.02
CA HIS A 295 -8.37 -27.65 25.75
C HIS A 295 -8.45 -26.33 24.98
N VAL A 296 -8.84 -25.24 25.66
CA VAL A 296 -8.92 -23.90 25.08
C VAL A 296 -8.15 -22.91 25.94
N TYR A 297 -7.29 -22.11 25.31
CA TYR A 297 -6.47 -21.09 25.94
C TYR A 297 -6.73 -19.72 25.34
N HIS A 298 -6.66 -18.66 26.15
CA HIS A 298 -6.64 -17.28 25.65
C HIS A 298 -5.20 -16.80 25.43
N ILE A 299 -5.00 -15.96 24.42
CA ILE A 299 -3.70 -15.37 24.06
C ILE A 299 -3.84 -13.84 24.13
N PHE A 300 -4.27 -13.38 25.31
CA PHE A 300 -4.63 -12.00 25.66
C PHE A 300 -5.67 -11.33 24.75
N GLU A 301 -5.98 -10.06 25.04
CA GLU A 301 -6.94 -9.23 24.32
C GLU A 301 -6.28 -8.26 23.33
N ARG A 302 -7.06 -7.69 22.41
CA ARG A 302 -6.72 -6.55 21.55
C ARG A 302 -7.80 -5.47 21.65
N ASP A 303 -7.41 -4.20 21.65
CA ASP A 303 -8.33 -3.07 21.45
C ASP A 303 -8.34 -2.70 19.97
N CYS A 304 -9.50 -2.80 19.33
CA CYS A 304 -9.71 -2.55 17.91
C CYS A 304 -10.65 -1.35 17.68
N SER A 305 -10.81 -0.48 18.68
CA SER A 305 -11.83 0.59 18.64
C SER A 305 -11.53 1.72 17.64
N VAL A 306 -10.32 1.80 17.09
CA VAL A 306 -9.97 2.79 16.07
C VAL A 306 -10.34 2.24 14.69
N GLN A 307 -11.61 2.47 14.34
CA GLN A 307 -12.26 1.97 13.13
C GLN A 307 -12.97 3.10 12.35
N ARG A 308 -13.14 2.91 11.04
CA ARG A 308 -13.94 3.77 10.13
C ARG A 308 -15.03 2.92 9.50
N ARG A 309 -16.31 3.28 9.65
CA ARG A 309 -17.44 2.53 9.06
C ARG A 309 -17.35 1.01 9.30
N HIS A 310 -16.98 0.60 10.52
CA HIS A 310 -16.74 -0.80 10.95
C HIS A 310 -15.50 -1.52 10.36
N GLN A 311 -14.70 -0.84 9.54
CA GLN A 311 -13.38 -1.30 9.11
C GLN A 311 -12.33 -0.91 10.18
N LYS A 312 -11.68 -1.90 10.80
CA LYS A 312 -10.57 -1.68 11.77
C LYS A 312 -9.37 -1.06 11.04
N ILE A 313 -8.66 -0.12 11.69
CA ILE A 313 -7.49 0.57 11.09
C ILE A 313 -6.26 0.48 11.99
N ILE A 314 -6.45 0.64 13.30
CA ILE A 314 -5.40 0.60 14.31
C ILE A 314 -5.86 -0.30 15.45
N GLU A 315 -4.98 -1.22 15.81
CA GLU A 315 -5.19 -2.24 16.83
C GLU A 315 -4.04 -2.20 17.84
N GLU A 316 -4.31 -2.44 19.12
CA GLU A 316 -3.25 -2.46 20.13
C GLU A 316 -3.48 -3.48 21.24
N THR A 317 -2.38 -3.95 21.84
CA THR A 317 -2.41 -4.87 22.99
C THR A 317 -1.21 -4.62 23.93
N PRO A 318 -1.40 -4.69 25.26
CA PRO A 318 -2.68 -4.85 25.97
C PRO A 318 -3.63 -3.66 25.76
N SER A 319 -4.93 -3.85 25.89
CA SER A 319 -5.90 -2.75 25.74
C SER A 319 -5.71 -1.69 26.83
N PRO A 320 -5.63 -0.39 26.48
CA PRO A 320 -5.55 0.70 27.45
C PRO A 320 -6.85 0.90 28.25
N ALA A 321 -7.93 0.19 27.92
CA ALA A 321 -9.18 0.21 28.68
C ALA A 321 -9.30 -0.91 29.74
N LEU A 322 -8.37 -1.88 29.76
CA LEU A 322 -8.47 -3.07 30.63
C LEU A 322 -7.39 -3.09 31.72
N ASP A 323 -7.82 -2.98 32.97
CA ASP A 323 -7.03 -3.42 34.13
C ASP A 323 -7.02 -4.96 34.25
N LYS A 324 -6.34 -5.49 35.28
CA LYS A 324 -6.20 -6.96 35.43
C LYS A 324 -7.55 -7.65 35.66
N GLU A 325 -8.41 -7.11 36.53
CA GLU A 325 -9.69 -7.75 36.87
C GLU A 325 -10.64 -7.78 35.67
N LEU A 326 -10.73 -6.69 34.89
CA LEU A 326 -11.55 -6.68 33.69
C LEU A 326 -11.01 -7.66 32.63
N ARG A 327 -9.68 -7.73 32.45
CA ARG A 327 -9.01 -8.69 31.57
C ARG A 327 -9.27 -10.13 31.97
N ASP A 328 -9.01 -10.50 33.22
CA ASP A 328 -9.21 -11.87 33.72
C ASP A 328 -10.66 -12.35 33.50
N ARG A 329 -11.65 -11.47 33.72
CA ARG A 329 -13.08 -11.80 33.51
C ARG A 329 -13.43 -11.94 32.03
N MET A 330 -12.93 -11.06 31.17
CA MET A 330 -13.17 -11.12 29.72
C MET A 330 -12.50 -12.35 29.09
N THR A 331 -11.25 -12.66 29.47
CA THR A 331 -10.54 -13.82 28.93
C THR A 331 -11.11 -15.14 29.43
N ALA A 332 -11.51 -15.24 30.71
CA ALA A 332 -12.22 -16.41 31.22
C ALA A 332 -13.56 -16.64 30.50
N THR A 333 -14.29 -15.55 30.19
CA THR A 333 -15.53 -15.64 29.39
C THR A 333 -15.25 -16.13 27.97
N ALA A 334 -14.18 -15.64 27.34
CA ALA A 334 -13.77 -16.06 26.00
C ALA A 334 -13.35 -17.53 25.92
N VAL A 335 -12.55 -18.01 26.89
CA VAL A 335 -12.21 -19.44 27.00
C VAL A 335 -13.48 -20.28 27.19
N ARG A 336 -14.38 -19.86 28.10
CA ARG A 336 -15.62 -20.60 28.36
C ARG A 336 -16.52 -20.72 27.13
N ILE A 337 -16.58 -19.68 26.29
CA ILE A 337 -17.28 -19.73 25.00
C ILE A 337 -16.66 -20.81 24.10
N GLY A 338 -15.33 -20.81 23.94
CA GLY A 338 -14.61 -21.81 23.14
C GLY A 338 -14.79 -23.26 23.64
N GLU A 339 -14.74 -23.50 24.95
CA GLU A 339 -15.00 -24.81 25.57
C GLU A 339 -16.38 -25.35 25.18
N LEU A 340 -17.42 -24.51 25.30
CA LEU A 340 -18.82 -24.87 25.02
C LEU A 340 -19.12 -25.18 23.55
N LEU A 341 -18.22 -24.75 22.66
CA LEU A 341 -18.30 -24.90 21.20
C LEU A 341 -17.38 -26.00 20.67
N GLY A 342 -16.63 -26.70 21.55
CA GLY A 342 -15.63 -27.69 21.17
C GLY A 342 -14.59 -27.11 20.20
N TYR A 343 -14.18 -25.86 20.44
CA TYR A 343 -13.53 -25.05 19.42
C TYR A 343 -12.09 -25.51 19.10
N GLU A 344 -11.76 -25.56 17.81
CA GLU A 344 -10.49 -26.08 17.27
C GLU A 344 -9.73 -24.97 16.52
N GLY A 345 -8.42 -24.87 16.74
CA GLY A 345 -7.55 -23.89 16.09
C GLY A 345 -7.71 -22.46 16.61
N ALA A 346 -7.30 -21.48 15.80
CA ALA A 346 -7.37 -20.07 16.16
C ALA A 346 -8.80 -19.53 16.00
N GLY A 347 -9.24 -18.73 16.96
CA GLY A 347 -10.51 -17.98 16.89
C GLY A 347 -10.41 -16.67 17.66
N THR A 348 -11.38 -15.79 17.50
CA THR A 348 -11.41 -14.53 18.26
C THR A 348 -12.83 -14.19 18.69
N ILE A 349 -13.00 -13.94 20.00
CA ILE A 349 -14.25 -13.52 20.61
C ILE A 349 -14.27 -11.99 20.63
N GLU A 350 -15.20 -11.36 19.91
CA GLU A 350 -15.35 -9.91 19.90
C GLU A 350 -16.35 -9.46 20.98
N PHE A 351 -15.99 -8.44 21.74
CA PHE A 351 -16.84 -7.85 22.79
C PHE A 351 -17.02 -6.33 22.59
N ILE A 352 -18.22 -5.86 22.90
CA ILE A 352 -18.52 -4.45 23.14
C ILE A 352 -18.33 -4.18 24.64
N LEU A 353 -17.38 -3.33 24.99
CA LEU A 353 -17.13 -2.86 26.36
C LEU A 353 -17.63 -1.42 26.52
N ASP A 354 -18.51 -1.16 27.47
CA ASP A 354 -18.83 0.20 27.91
C ASP A 354 -17.75 0.68 28.91
N PRO A 355 -16.94 1.71 28.58
CA PRO A 355 -15.89 2.20 29.46
C PRO A 355 -16.45 2.89 30.72
N ASN A 356 -17.73 3.26 30.77
CA ASN A 356 -18.33 3.97 31.90
C ASN A 356 -18.82 2.99 32.98
N THR A 357 -19.61 1.98 32.61
CA THR A 357 -20.12 0.96 33.55
C THR A 357 -19.16 -0.21 33.76
N ARG A 358 -18.08 -0.30 32.96
CA ARG A 358 -17.13 -1.42 32.91
C ARG A 358 -17.79 -2.78 32.63
N GLN A 359 -18.97 -2.77 32.02
CA GLN A 359 -19.66 -3.97 31.52
C GLN A 359 -19.23 -4.25 30.09
N PHE A 360 -18.99 -5.53 29.79
CA PHE A 360 -18.70 -6.01 28.45
C PHE A 360 -19.79 -6.98 28.01
N TYR A 361 -20.04 -7.06 26.71
CA TYR A 361 -21.10 -7.86 26.10
C TYR A 361 -20.56 -8.57 24.86
N PHE A 362 -20.90 -9.85 24.68
CA PHE A 362 -20.54 -10.65 23.52
C PHE A 362 -21.18 -10.08 22.25
N LEU A 363 -20.34 -9.68 21.29
CA LEU A 363 -20.75 -9.18 19.99
C LEU A 363 -20.97 -10.34 19.03
N GLU A 364 -19.87 -10.98 18.63
CA GLU A 364 -19.80 -12.15 17.74
C GLU A 364 -18.47 -12.90 17.94
N MET A 365 -18.29 -14.02 17.24
CA MET A 365 -17.03 -14.77 17.24
C MET A 365 -16.58 -15.01 15.80
N ASN A 366 -15.36 -14.58 15.49
CA ASN A 366 -14.72 -14.83 14.19
C ASN A 366 -14.01 -16.19 14.24
N THR A 367 -14.32 -17.07 13.29
CA THR A 367 -13.96 -18.50 13.31
C THR A 367 -12.67 -18.78 12.53
N ARG A 368 -11.69 -17.90 12.72
CA ARG A 368 -10.43 -17.84 11.96
C ARG A 368 -9.34 -17.08 12.73
N LEU A 369 -8.13 -17.09 12.18
CA LEU A 369 -7.11 -16.10 12.53
C LEU A 369 -7.57 -14.69 12.10
N GLN A 370 -7.43 -13.71 12.99
CA GLN A 370 -7.68 -12.30 12.67
C GLN A 370 -6.53 -11.70 11.86
N VAL A 371 -6.79 -10.60 11.15
CA VAL A 371 -5.79 -9.89 10.33
C VAL A 371 -4.71 -9.29 11.25
N GLU A 372 -5.19 -8.69 12.34
CA GLU A 372 -4.53 -8.04 13.47
C GLU A 372 -3.86 -8.99 14.49
N HIS A 373 -3.71 -10.28 14.16
CA HIS A 373 -2.98 -11.22 15.01
C HIS A 373 -1.52 -10.83 15.34
N PRO A 374 -0.75 -10.07 14.51
CA PRO A 374 0.65 -9.80 14.81
C PRO A 374 0.89 -8.96 16.07
N VAL A 375 -0.07 -8.14 16.54
CA VAL A 375 0.10 -7.44 17.83
C VAL A 375 0.14 -8.43 18.99
N THR A 376 -0.66 -9.50 18.94
CA THR A 376 -0.65 -10.60 19.91
C THR A 376 0.66 -11.39 19.84
N GLU A 377 1.17 -11.65 18.64
CA GLU A 377 2.48 -12.29 18.45
C GLU A 377 3.61 -11.43 19.04
N ALA A 378 3.56 -10.12 18.82
CA ALA A 378 4.58 -9.18 19.29
C ALA A 378 4.70 -9.09 20.82
N ILE A 379 3.60 -9.19 21.58
CA ILE A 379 3.66 -9.18 23.06
C ILE A 379 3.93 -10.56 23.69
N THR A 380 3.72 -11.66 22.96
CA THR A 380 3.86 -13.03 23.50
C THR A 380 5.10 -13.78 23.00
N GLY A 381 5.63 -13.44 21.82
CA GLY A 381 6.67 -14.19 21.12
C GLY A 381 6.18 -15.48 20.46
N LEU A 382 4.86 -15.70 20.36
CA LEU A 382 4.28 -16.85 19.66
C LEU A 382 4.15 -16.60 18.15
N ASP A 383 4.23 -17.68 17.37
CA ASP A 383 3.74 -17.74 15.99
C ASP A 383 2.41 -18.48 16.00
N LEU A 384 1.29 -17.75 15.81
CA LEU A 384 -0.05 -18.32 15.87
C LEU A 384 -0.38 -19.18 14.65
N VAL A 385 0.25 -18.92 13.50
CA VAL A 385 0.14 -19.78 12.31
C VAL A 385 0.84 -21.12 12.59
N ALA A 386 2.02 -21.10 13.22
CA ALA A 386 2.72 -22.33 13.59
C ALA A 386 1.91 -23.14 14.61
N LEU A 387 1.29 -22.46 15.59
CA LEU A 387 0.44 -23.10 16.60
C LEU A 387 -0.85 -23.68 16.00
N GLN A 388 -1.49 -23.00 15.02
CA GLN A 388 -2.59 -23.57 14.25
C GLN A 388 -2.19 -24.83 13.48
N ILE A 389 -1.01 -24.82 12.84
CA ILE A 389 -0.49 -26.00 12.12
C ILE A 389 -0.24 -27.15 13.11
N GLN A 390 0.33 -26.89 14.28
CA GLN A 390 0.52 -27.90 15.34
C GLN A 390 -0.81 -28.49 15.82
N VAL A 391 -1.81 -27.66 16.12
CA VAL A 391 -3.17 -28.11 16.49
C VAL A 391 -3.78 -28.97 15.41
N ALA A 392 -3.69 -28.56 14.13
CA ALA A 392 -4.21 -29.32 13.00
C ALA A 392 -3.45 -30.65 12.74
N GLN A 393 -2.23 -30.79 13.27
CA GLN A 393 -1.49 -32.06 13.34
C GLN A 393 -1.88 -32.93 14.55
N GLY A 394 -2.86 -32.51 15.36
CA GLY A 394 -3.35 -33.22 16.55
C GLY A 394 -2.67 -32.85 17.87
N ALA A 395 -1.91 -31.74 17.92
CA ALA A 395 -1.20 -31.33 19.13
C ALA A 395 -2.12 -31.03 20.32
N ASP A 396 -1.66 -31.44 21.50
CA ASP A 396 -2.30 -31.21 22.80
C ASP A 396 -1.72 -29.95 23.45
N LEU A 397 -2.58 -28.95 23.66
CA LEU A 397 -2.21 -27.65 24.20
C LEU A 397 -1.90 -27.72 25.71
N SER A 398 -2.45 -28.69 26.45
CA SER A 398 -2.09 -28.92 27.86
C SER A 398 -0.64 -29.39 28.02
N LYS A 399 -0.11 -30.09 27.02
CA LYS A 399 1.29 -30.51 26.91
C LYS A 399 2.19 -29.44 26.27
N THR A 400 1.61 -28.35 25.75
CA THR A 400 2.31 -27.31 25.00
C THR A 400 2.84 -26.22 25.94
N SER A 401 4.08 -26.43 26.42
CA SER A 401 4.81 -25.61 27.40
C SER A 401 4.65 -24.08 27.33
N PRO A 402 4.63 -23.38 26.17
CA PRO A 402 4.51 -21.91 26.17
C PRO A 402 3.14 -21.37 26.62
N LEU A 403 2.05 -22.14 26.55
CA LEU A 403 0.72 -21.64 26.91
C LEU A 403 0.44 -21.68 28.43
N SER A 404 0.99 -22.69 29.13
CA SER A 404 0.78 -22.86 30.58
C SER A 404 1.45 -21.80 31.47
N ASN A 405 2.36 -21.01 30.90
CA ASN A 405 2.97 -19.84 31.54
C ASN A 405 3.13 -18.67 30.55
N LEU A 406 2.06 -18.38 29.81
CA LEU A 406 2.06 -17.30 28.82
C LEU A 406 2.23 -15.92 29.47
N GLN A 407 3.20 -15.14 29.00
CA GLN A 407 3.54 -13.82 29.57
C GLN A 407 3.35 -12.72 28.51
N SER A 408 2.57 -11.68 28.84
CA SER A 408 2.48 -10.46 28.04
C SER A 408 3.67 -9.55 28.34
N ARG A 409 4.45 -9.18 27.32
CA ARG A 409 5.66 -8.34 27.47
C ARG A 409 5.52 -7.05 26.67
N GLY A 410 5.64 -5.91 27.34
CA GLY A 410 5.58 -4.59 26.71
C GLY A 410 4.20 -4.28 26.14
N HIS A 411 4.18 -3.54 25.03
CA HIS A 411 2.98 -3.08 24.32
C HIS A 411 3.21 -3.14 22.81
N ALA A 412 2.23 -3.60 22.06
CA ALA A 412 2.23 -3.60 20.60
C ALA A 412 1.08 -2.76 20.02
N ILE A 413 1.36 -2.09 18.91
CA ILE A 413 0.40 -1.31 18.11
C ILE A 413 0.56 -1.75 16.66
N GLU A 414 -0.54 -1.94 15.95
CA GLU A 414 -0.58 -2.16 14.50
C GLU A 414 -1.30 -1.01 13.79
N CYS A 415 -0.91 -0.80 12.53
CA CYS A 415 -1.53 0.14 11.63
C CYS A 415 -1.73 -0.54 10.27
N ARG A 416 -2.98 -0.56 9.79
CA ARG A 416 -3.31 -1.02 8.43
C ARG A 416 -3.04 0.10 7.43
N LEU A 417 -1.96 -0.04 6.68
CA LEU A 417 -1.65 0.84 5.54
C LEU A 417 -2.53 0.44 4.37
N TYR A 418 -3.48 1.30 4.03
CA TYR A 418 -4.47 1.09 2.97
C TYR A 418 -4.21 2.01 1.77
N ALA A 419 -4.47 1.49 0.57
CA ALA A 419 -4.65 2.25 -0.66
C ALA A 419 -6.02 2.94 -0.63
N GLU A 420 -6.13 3.99 0.19
CA GLU A 420 -7.30 4.84 0.31
C GLU A 420 -6.88 6.32 0.34
N ASP A 421 -7.79 7.22 -0.05
CA ASP A 421 -7.67 8.67 0.08
C ASP A 421 -8.53 9.18 1.26
N PRO A 422 -7.95 9.42 2.46
CA PRO A 422 -8.70 9.91 3.62
C PRO A 422 -9.33 11.30 3.41
N GLU A 423 -8.68 12.15 2.60
CA GLU A 423 -9.11 13.53 2.37
C GLU A 423 -10.35 13.54 1.45
N ASN A 424 -10.42 12.61 0.50
CA ASN A 424 -11.59 12.33 -0.34
C ASN A 424 -12.50 11.21 0.24
N GLY A 425 -12.73 11.22 1.55
CA GLY A 425 -13.74 10.36 2.19
C GLY A 425 -13.39 8.88 2.37
N PHE A 426 -12.10 8.55 2.27
CA PHE A 426 -11.54 7.19 2.23
C PHE A 426 -12.06 6.40 1.02
N LEU A 427 -11.98 6.99 -0.18
CA LEU A 427 -12.18 6.24 -1.42
C LEU A 427 -10.97 5.33 -1.69
N PRO A 428 -11.16 4.07 -2.13
CA PRO A 428 -10.05 3.21 -2.54
C PRO A 428 -9.27 3.79 -3.72
N ALA A 429 -7.94 3.62 -3.68
CA ALA A 429 -7.01 4.02 -4.73
C ALA A 429 -6.40 2.78 -5.41
N THR A 430 -6.11 2.90 -6.70
CA THR A 430 -5.52 1.83 -7.53
C THR A 430 -4.38 2.38 -8.38
N GLY A 431 -3.37 1.56 -8.67
CA GLY A 431 -2.21 1.94 -9.47
C GLY A 431 -0.94 1.15 -9.13
N ARG A 432 0.14 1.41 -9.87
CA ARG A 432 1.44 0.74 -9.71
C ARG A 432 2.26 1.38 -8.59
N VAL A 433 2.74 0.59 -7.64
CA VAL A 433 3.66 1.00 -6.59
C VAL A 433 5.00 1.33 -7.24
N ARG A 434 5.37 2.61 -7.28
CA ARG A 434 6.60 3.11 -7.91
C ARG A 434 7.82 3.01 -6.99
N ARG A 435 7.60 2.91 -5.68
CA ARG A 435 8.60 2.59 -4.65
C ARG A 435 7.94 2.10 -3.36
N TRP A 436 8.55 1.13 -2.70
CA TRP A 436 8.21 0.54 -1.40
C TRP A 436 9.49 0.27 -0.60
N LYS A 437 9.78 1.11 0.41
CA LYS A 437 10.98 1.00 1.26
C LYS A 437 10.53 0.92 2.73
N PRO A 438 10.27 -0.28 3.26
CA PRO A 438 9.92 -0.47 4.66
C PRO A 438 11.14 -0.28 5.60
N VAL A 439 10.89 0.05 6.86
CA VAL A 439 11.93 0.17 7.89
C VAL A 439 12.38 -1.22 8.34
N VAL A 440 13.47 -1.72 7.76
CA VAL A 440 14.04 -3.04 8.05
C VAL A 440 15.14 -2.99 9.10
N GLY A 441 15.34 -4.11 9.82
CA GLY A 441 16.46 -4.30 10.75
C GLY A 441 16.31 -3.65 12.13
N GLU A 442 15.20 -2.98 12.42
CA GLU A 442 14.93 -2.40 13.75
C GLU A 442 14.19 -3.38 14.67
N GLU A 443 14.66 -3.53 15.92
CA GLU A 443 14.05 -4.38 16.93
C GLU A 443 12.60 -3.96 17.23
N GLY A 444 11.66 -4.90 17.22
CA GLY A 444 10.25 -4.62 17.48
C GLY A 444 9.57 -3.78 16.39
N VAL A 445 10.01 -3.89 15.13
CA VAL A 445 9.31 -3.36 13.94
C VAL A 445 9.08 -4.51 12.97
N ARG A 446 7.84 -4.68 12.48
CA ARG A 446 7.43 -5.75 11.57
C ARG A 446 6.53 -5.22 10.46
N TYR A 447 6.72 -5.79 9.26
CA TYR A 447 5.91 -5.56 8.07
C TYR A 447 5.40 -6.90 7.53
N ASP A 448 4.09 -7.10 7.66
CA ASP A 448 3.37 -8.14 6.94
C ASP A 448 2.76 -7.48 5.70
N THR A 449 3.28 -7.82 4.52
CA THR A 449 2.96 -7.15 3.25
C THR A 449 2.94 -8.16 2.10
N GLY A 450 2.08 -7.90 1.11
CA GLY A 450 2.00 -8.66 -0.14
C GLY A 450 2.60 -7.94 -1.35
N ILE A 451 3.26 -6.79 -1.15
CA ILE A 451 3.74 -5.91 -2.23
C ILE A 451 5.26 -5.66 -2.19
N GLU A 452 5.76 -5.21 -3.33
CA GLU A 452 7.12 -4.76 -3.62
C GLU A 452 7.11 -3.64 -4.69
N ASP A 453 8.29 -3.13 -5.06
CA ASP A 453 8.43 -2.20 -6.19
C ASP A 453 7.81 -2.80 -7.48
N GLY A 454 7.06 -1.99 -8.22
CA GLY A 454 6.39 -2.41 -9.45
C GLY A 454 5.11 -3.22 -9.26
N SER A 455 4.66 -3.48 -8.03
CA SER A 455 3.39 -4.18 -7.75
C SER A 455 2.16 -3.32 -8.09
N ASP A 456 1.11 -3.91 -8.66
CA ASP A 456 -0.14 -3.22 -9.00
C ASP A 456 -1.25 -3.46 -7.96
N ILE A 457 -1.86 -2.37 -7.47
CA ILE A 457 -3.08 -2.41 -6.66
C ILE A 457 -4.29 -2.35 -7.59
N SER A 458 -4.93 -3.50 -7.81
CA SER A 458 -6.09 -3.66 -8.72
C SER A 458 -7.44 -3.36 -8.05
N ILE A 459 -8.47 -3.11 -8.86
CA ILE A 459 -9.86 -2.90 -8.43
C ILE A 459 -10.55 -4.15 -7.81
N TYR A 460 -9.98 -5.34 -7.96
CA TYR A 460 -10.67 -6.60 -7.65
C TYR A 460 -10.60 -7.03 -6.18
N TYR A 461 -9.74 -6.39 -5.37
CA TYR A 461 -9.33 -6.89 -4.07
C TYR A 461 -9.36 -5.82 -2.97
N ASP A 462 -9.11 -6.28 -1.73
CA ASP A 462 -8.94 -5.41 -0.57
C ASP A 462 -7.73 -4.46 -0.78
N PRO A 463 -7.88 -3.14 -0.51
CA PRO A 463 -6.81 -2.15 -0.66
C PRO A 463 -5.69 -2.23 0.40
N LEU A 464 -5.66 -3.25 1.28
CA LEU A 464 -4.62 -3.44 2.28
C LEU A 464 -3.24 -3.66 1.62
N ILE A 465 -2.36 -2.68 1.78
CA ILE A 465 -0.99 -2.69 1.26
C ILE A 465 -0.09 -3.49 2.21
N ALA A 466 -0.11 -3.11 3.49
CA ALA A 466 0.73 -3.69 4.52
C ALA A 466 0.11 -3.50 5.91
N LYS A 467 0.45 -4.40 6.82
CA LYS A 467 0.26 -4.24 8.26
C LYS A 467 1.61 -3.87 8.87
N LEU A 468 1.65 -2.73 9.55
CA LEU A 468 2.85 -2.25 10.23
C LEU A 468 2.66 -2.50 11.72
N THR A 469 3.37 -3.48 12.26
CA THR A 469 3.31 -3.85 13.69
C THR A 469 4.54 -3.30 14.40
N VAL A 470 4.33 -2.60 15.51
CA VAL A 470 5.38 -1.99 16.32
C VAL A 470 5.26 -2.41 17.78
N HIS A 471 6.38 -2.80 18.38
CA HIS A 471 6.52 -3.23 19.76
C HIS A 471 7.51 -2.35 20.54
N ALA A 472 7.19 -2.08 21.81
CA ALA A 472 8.09 -1.42 22.75
C ALA A 472 7.77 -1.82 24.21
N PRO A 473 8.66 -1.54 25.19
CA PRO A 473 8.40 -1.81 26.61
C PRO A 473 7.19 -1.08 27.21
N THR A 474 6.74 0.02 26.60
CA THR A 474 5.57 0.81 27.05
C THR A 474 4.76 1.34 25.87
N ARG A 475 3.45 1.57 26.07
CA ARG A 475 2.56 2.20 25.08
C ARG A 475 3.09 3.53 24.54
N ALA A 476 3.64 4.38 25.40
CA ALA A 476 4.19 5.69 25.00
C ALA A 476 5.38 5.55 24.05
N GLN A 477 6.26 4.58 24.29
CA GLN A 477 7.37 4.25 23.37
C GLN A 477 6.87 3.60 22.08
N ALA A 478 5.82 2.77 22.14
CA ALA A 478 5.22 2.15 20.95
C ALA A 478 4.61 3.22 20.03
N LEU A 479 3.91 4.22 20.58
CA LEU A 479 3.38 5.37 19.82
C LEU A 479 4.51 6.17 19.14
N GLN A 480 5.56 6.54 19.88
CA GLN A 480 6.71 7.29 19.35
C GLN A 480 7.48 6.50 18.28
N LYS A 481 7.64 5.18 18.47
CA LYS A 481 8.26 4.30 17.49
C LYS A 481 7.39 4.18 16.24
N MET A 482 6.07 4.01 16.39
CA MET A 482 5.12 3.90 15.28
C MET A 482 5.05 5.17 14.44
N ASP A 483 4.99 6.36 15.06
CA ASP A 483 5.04 7.64 14.35
C ASP A 483 6.29 7.77 13.45
N ARG A 484 7.48 7.49 14.02
CA ARG A 484 8.74 7.52 13.24
C ARG A 484 8.79 6.42 12.17
N VAL A 485 8.31 5.21 12.45
CA VAL A 485 8.27 4.09 11.50
C VAL A 485 7.34 4.41 10.33
N LEU A 486 6.12 4.88 10.59
CA LEU A 486 5.20 5.37 9.55
C LEU A 486 5.83 6.52 8.75
N SER A 487 6.43 7.50 9.43
CA SER A 487 7.05 8.66 8.76
C SER A 487 8.27 8.27 7.89
N SER A 488 8.95 7.19 8.25
CA SER A 488 10.14 6.65 7.55
C SER A 488 9.83 5.54 6.54
N THR A 489 8.59 5.05 6.51
CA THR A 489 8.11 4.11 5.48
C THR A 489 7.95 4.87 4.17
N ILE A 490 8.57 4.41 3.09
CA ILE A 490 8.38 5.02 1.78
C ILE A 490 7.35 4.21 1.01
N ILE A 491 6.30 4.88 0.54
CA ILE A 491 5.43 4.38 -0.52
C ILE A 491 5.13 5.50 -1.51
N LEU A 492 5.40 5.26 -2.80
CA LEU A 492 5.29 6.25 -3.88
C LEU A 492 4.46 5.70 -5.05
N GLY A 493 3.72 6.58 -5.74
CA GLY A 493 2.95 6.25 -6.95
C GLY A 493 1.46 5.98 -6.75
N LEU A 494 1.01 5.94 -5.49
CA LEU A 494 -0.33 5.51 -5.10
C LEU A 494 -0.78 6.32 -3.87
N THR A 495 -2.02 6.82 -3.85
CA THR A 495 -2.59 7.48 -2.67
C THR A 495 -2.82 6.48 -1.53
N THR A 496 -2.41 6.84 -0.31
CA THR A 496 -2.52 5.95 0.87
C THR A 496 -2.99 6.69 2.12
N ASN A 497 -3.51 5.93 3.10
CA ASN A 497 -3.90 6.45 4.40
C ASN A 497 -2.73 6.80 5.35
N GLN A 498 -1.47 6.76 4.89
CA GLN A 498 -0.26 6.94 5.71
C GLN A 498 -0.26 8.23 6.54
N ARG A 499 -0.62 9.36 5.92
CA ARG A 499 -0.76 10.67 6.59
C ARG A 499 -1.75 10.61 7.75
N PHE A 500 -2.89 9.97 7.53
CA PHE A 500 -3.94 9.81 8.54
C PHE A 500 -3.47 8.94 9.71
N LEU A 501 -2.77 7.83 9.45
CA LEU A 501 -2.20 6.97 10.51
C LEU A 501 -1.25 7.76 11.41
N ILE A 502 -0.37 8.57 10.82
CA ILE A 502 0.54 9.48 11.55
C ILE A 502 -0.25 10.51 12.36
N SER A 503 -1.30 11.10 11.79
CA SER A 503 -2.19 12.03 12.51
C SER A 503 -2.91 11.36 13.69
N VAL A 504 -3.21 10.05 13.64
CA VAL A 504 -3.72 9.31 14.80
C VAL A 504 -2.64 9.08 15.85
N MET A 505 -1.43 8.66 15.47
CA MET A 505 -0.31 8.46 16.43
C MET A 505 0.03 9.75 17.19
N ARG A 506 -0.07 10.91 16.53
CA ARG A 506 0.15 12.24 17.12
C ARG A 506 -1.08 12.83 17.84
N ASN A 507 -2.24 12.15 17.82
CA ASN A 507 -3.47 12.67 18.41
C ASN A 507 -3.50 12.52 19.96
N ALA A 508 -3.73 13.62 20.67
CA ALA A 508 -3.70 13.64 22.14
C ALA A 508 -4.77 12.74 22.82
N ALA A 509 -5.95 12.56 22.22
CA ALA A 509 -6.98 11.68 22.76
C ALA A 509 -6.56 10.21 22.65
N PHE A 510 -6.03 9.79 21.49
CA PHE A 510 -5.45 8.47 21.29
C PHE A 510 -4.23 8.23 22.19
N ALA A 511 -3.32 9.19 22.30
CA ALA A 511 -2.16 9.13 23.20
C ALA A 511 -2.59 8.99 24.68
N SER A 512 -3.67 9.65 25.10
CA SER A 512 -4.21 9.52 26.46
C SER A 512 -4.92 8.18 26.75
N GLY A 513 -5.09 7.32 25.74
CA GLY A 513 -5.80 6.05 25.88
C GLY A 513 -7.32 6.20 26.07
N ARG A 514 -7.89 7.41 25.88
CA ARG A 514 -9.32 7.72 26.08
C ARG A 514 -10.00 8.05 24.76
N TYR A 515 -10.38 6.98 24.06
CA TYR A 515 -11.12 7.00 22.80
C TYR A 515 -12.27 5.97 22.84
N ASN A 516 -13.01 5.83 21.74
CA ASN A 516 -14.11 4.87 21.56
C ASN A 516 -14.26 4.50 20.06
N THR A 517 -15.24 3.65 19.73
CA THR A 517 -15.57 3.22 18.36
C THR A 517 -15.97 4.32 17.37
N ARG A 518 -16.17 5.57 17.84
CA ARG A 518 -16.44 6.77 17.03
C ARG A 518 -15.24 7.72 16.96
N PHE A 519 -14.05 7.32 17.42
CA PHE A 519 -12.86 8.16 17.46
C PHE A 519 -12.55 8.85 16.13
N VAL A 520 -12.58 8.12 15.01
CA VAL A 520 -12.26 8.65 13.67
C VAL A 520 -13.30 9.68 13.21
N GLU A 521 -14.58 9.47 13.54
CA GLU A 521 -15.67 10.41 13.25
C GLU A 521 -15.50 11.71 14.07
N VAL A 522 -15.32 11.59 15.38
CA VAL A 522 -15.24 12.71 16.33
C VAL A 522 -13.96 13.52 16.16
N GLN A 523 -12.83 12.88 15.79
CA GLN A 523 -11.54 13.55 15.58
C GLN A 523 -11.27 13.89 14.10
N SER A 524 -12.19 13.58 13.18
CA SER A 524 -12.05 13.80 11.72
C SER A 524 -11.50 15.17 11.34
N ALA A 525 -12.03 16.24 11.95
CA ALA A 525 -11.61 17.63 11.70
C ALA A 525 -10.14 17.92 12.07
N ILE A 526 -9.50 17.10 12.92
CA ILE A 526 -8.08 17.17 13.27
C ILE A 526 -7.29 16.17 12.41
N LEU A 527 -7.77 14.93 12.32
CA LEU A 527 -7.08 13.82 11.64
C LEU A 527 -6.94 14.01 10.13
N LEU A 528 -7.89 14.71 9.48
CA LEU A 528 -7.90 14.94 8.03
C LEU A 528 -7.34 16.32 7.62
N LYS A 529 -7.38 17.32 8.52
CA LYS A 529 -6.89 18.68 8.22
C LYS A 529 -5.44 18.94 8.63
N GLY A 530 -4.78 17.98 9.28
CA GLY A 530 -3.44 18.09 9.84
C GLY A 530 -2.42 18.61 8.82
N ASP A 531 -2.12 19.91 8.91
CA ASP A 531 -1.25 20.66 8.01
C ASP A 531 -1.62 20.59 6.51
N GLN A 532 -2.92 20.64 6.16
CA GLN A 532 -3.32 21.16 4.84
C GLN A 532 -3.06 22.68 4.71
N ALA A 533 -2.98 23.41 5.83
CA ALA A 533 -2.61 24.82 5.86
C ALA A 533 -1.08 25.07 5.80
N ALA A 534 -0.25 24.02 5.95
CA ALA A 534 1.18 24.14 5.73
C ALA A 534 1.46 24.26 4.24
N ALA A 535 2.09 25.36 3.82
CA ALA A 535 2.48 25.56 2.44
C ALA A 535 3.39 24.41 1.97
N VAL A 536 3.19 23.95 0.73
CA VAL A 536 4.01 22.91 0.09
C VAL A 536 5.50 23.17 0.37
N PRO A 537 6.20 22.26 1.05
CA PRO A 537 7.59 22.46 1.43
C PRO A 537 8.43 22.75 0.19
N ALA A 538 9.19 23.85 0.23
CA ALA A 538 10.09 24.28 -0.84
C ALA A 538 11.03 23.15 -1.31
N GLU A 539 11.41 22.30 -0.35
CA GLU A 539 12.24 21.13 -0.49
C GLU A 539 11.65 20.08 -1.46
N VAL A 540 10.32 19.95 -1.57
CA VAL A 540 9.65 19.06 -2.54
C VAL A 540 10.02 19.45 -3.98
N VAL A 541 9.91 20.73 -4.30
CA VAL A 541 10.20 21.26 -5.64
C VAL A 541 11.70 21.25 -5.92
N ILE A 542 12.53 21.50 -4.92
CA ILE A 542 14.00 21.47 -5.03
C ILE A 542 14.51 20.03 -5.23
N ALA A 543 14.00 19.06 -4.47
CA ALA A 543 14.34 17.65 -4.64
C ALA A 543 13.90 17.13 -6.01
N SER A 544 12.69 17.47 -6.45
CA SER A 544 12.20 17.17 -7.81
C SER A 544 13.15 17.72 -8.88
N PHE A 545 13.49 19.02 -8.81
CA PHE A 545 14.43 19.63 -9.75
C PHE A 545 15.80 18.96 -9.75
N LEU A 546 16.39 18.68 -8.58
CA LEU A 546 17.73 18.12 -8.49
C LEU A 546 17.79 16.65 -8.92
N PHE A 547 16.74 15.88 -8.69
CA PHE A 547 16.62 14.52 -9.24
C PHE A 547 16.54 14.55 -10.77
N ARG A 548 15.64 15.36 -11.34
CA ARG A 548 15.55 15.54 -12.80
C ARG A 548 16.86 16.05 -13.41
N TRP A 549 17.56 16.95 -12.72
CA TRP A 549 18.87 17.44 -13.16
C TRP A 549 19.91 16.32 -13.16
N TYR A 550 19.91 15.45 -12.13
CA TYR A 550 20.80 14.30 -12.03
C TYR A 550 20.57 13.27 -13.13
N LEU A 551 19.31 12.89 -13.41
CA LEU A 551 18.99 11.98 -14.52
C LEU A 551 19.51 12.54 -15.86
N ARG A 552 19.26 13.82 -16.15
CA ARG A 552 19.80 14.54 -17.31
C ARG A 552 21.33 14.77 -17.31
N GLU A 553 22.01 14.50 -16.21
CA GLU A 553 23.48 14.51 -16.11
C GLU A 553 24.04 13.10 -16.42
N GLN A 554 23.34 12.03 -15.99
CA GLN A 554 23.72 10.64 -16.24
C GLN A 554 23.46 10.18 -17.68
N ASP A 555 22.24 10.39 -18.20
CA ASP A 555 21.87 10.00 -19.57
C ASP A 555 22.58 10.84 -20.66
N ARG A 556 23.42 11.81 -20.27
CA ARG A 556 24.07 12.70 -21.22
C ARG A 556 25.22 12.02 -21.97
N THR A 557 25.02 11.82 -23.28
CA THR A 557 26.04 11.28 -24.20
C THR A 557 27.06 12.33 -24.66
N THR A 558 26.63 13.58 -24.90
CA THR A 558 27.47 14.66 -25.48
C THR A 558 27.90 15.73 -24.48
N LEU A 559 28.98 16.46 -24.74
CA LEU A 559 29.46 17.59 -23.91
C LEU A 559 29.62 17.27 -22.41
N ARG A 560 30.05 16.04 -22.07
CA ARG A 560 30.21 15.54 -20.68
C ARG A 560 31.11 16.39 -19.76
N HIS A 561 31.92 17.31 -20.31
CA HIS A 561 32.74 18.24 -19.55
C HIS A 561 32.02 19.55 -19.13
N MET A 562 30.84 19.84 -19.68
CA MET A 562 29.97 20.94 -19.25
C MET A 562 28.83 20.40 -18.37
N PRO A 563 28.30 21.17 -17.39
CA PRO A 563 27.19 20.74 -16.55
C PRO A 563 25.84 20.78 -17.30
N SER A 564 24.89 19.91 -16.93
CA SER A 564 23.56 19.88 -17.54
C SER A 564 22.84 21.24 -17.40
N GLY A 565 22.29 21.73 -18.51
CA GLY A 565 21.62 23.04 -18.56
C GLY A 565 22.54 24.26 -18.74
N TRP A 566 23.85 24.09 -18.97
CA TRP A 566 24.78 25.22 -19.19
C TRP A 566 24.34 26.17 -20.32
N ARG A 567 24.67 27.46 -20.17
CA ARG A 567 24.37 28.54 -21.14
C ARG A 567 25.53 29.53 -21.20
N TYR A 568 25.89 29.95 -22.42
CA TYR A 568 26.90 30.97 -22.69
C TYR A 568 26.41 32.38 -22.26
N VAL A 569 25.15 32.70 -22.57
CA VAL A 569 24.52 33.99 -22.24
C VAL A 569 23.85 33.92 -20.86
N ARG A 570 24.24 34.81 -19.94
CA ARG A 570 23.78 34.83 -18.54
C ARG A 570 22.53 35.68 -18.27
N TYR A 571 21.91 36.29 -19.30
CA TYR A 571 20.88 37.32 -19.13
C TYR A 571 19.55 36.83 -18.54
N LYS A 572 19.20 35.54 -18.69
CA LYS A 572 18.04 34.92 -18.01
C LYS A 572 18.49 33.68 -17.23
N VAL A 573 18.04 33.58 -15.99
CA VAL A 573 18.24 32.38 -15.15
C VAL A 573 17.30 31.26 -15.64
N PRO A 574 17.77 30.01 -15.75
CA PRO A 574 16.89 28.87 -16.04
C PRO A 574 15.72 28.73 -15.05
N ARG A 575 14.48 28.85 -15.54
CA ARG A 575 13.22 28.72 -14.77
C ARG A 575 12.49 27.42 -15.09
N GLU A 576 12.34 26.52 -14.12
CA GLU A 576 11.60 25.27 -14.22
C GLU A 576 10.28 25.34 -13.43
N GLU A 577 9.15 24.99 -14.06
CA GLU A 577 7.83 25.06 -13.42
C GLU A 577 7.22 23.69 -13.12
N TYR A 578 6.35 23.65 -12.12
CA TYR A 578 5.73 22.45 -11.55
C TYR A 578 4.32 22.75 -11.05
N ILE A 579 3.47 21.73 -10.94
CA ILE A 579 2.21 21.77 -10.18
C ILE A 579 2.37 20.82 -8.98
N VAL A 580 2.08 21.31 -7.77
CA VAL A 580 2.12 20.52 -6.53
C VAL A 580 0.92 20.88 -5.68
N GLU A 581 0.11 19.90 -5.27
CA GLU A 581 -1.19 20.12 -4.60
C GLU A 581 -2.09 21.14 -5.32
N GLY A 582 -2.14 21.05 -6.67
CA GLY A 582 -2.87 21.99 -7.52
C GLY A 582 -2.22 23.37 -7.72
N ALA A 583 -1.21 23.74 -6.94
CA ALA A 583 -0.55 25.03 -7.04
C ALA A 583 0.63 25.02 -8.04
N ARG A 584 0.62 25.95 -9.01
CA ARG A 584 1.78 26.24 -9.88
C ARG A 584 2.94 26.80 -9.04
N LYS A 585 4.16 26.30 -9.24
CA LYS A 585 5.40 26.74 -8.56
C LYS A 585 6.51 26.91 -9.58
N ALA A 586 7.22 28.04 -9.51
CA ALA A 586 8.37 28.32 -10.35
C ALA A 586 9.67 28.24 -9.55
N LEU A 587 10.62 27.45 -10.05
CA LEU A 587 11.98 27.32 -9.51
C LEU A 587 12.98 27.87 -10.53
N GLU A 588 13.64 28.98 -10.20
CA GLU A 588 14.84 29.44 -10.92
C GLU A 588 16.09 28.80 -10.31
N TYR A 589 17.09 28.45 -11.13
CA TYR A 589 18.33 27.86 -10.65
C TYR A 589 19.60 28.34 -11.36
N GLN A 590 20.70 28.34 -10.62
CA GLN A 590 22.05 28.54 -11.15
C GLN A 590 22.97 27.43 -10.62
N PHE A 591 23.54 26.63 -11.52
CA PHE A 591 24.65 25.73 -11.18
C PHE A 591 25.90 26.55 -10.84
N VAL A 592 26.54 26.23 -9.71
CA VAL A 592 27.69 26.98 -9.18
C VAL A 592 29.00 26.23 -9.41
N GLY A 593 29.00 24.90 -9.26
CA GLY A 593 30.19 24.06 -9.36
C GLY A 593 30.04 22.69 -8.71
N ARG A 594 31.16 22.02 -8.45
CA ARG A 594 31.22 20.79 -7.64
C ARG A 594 32.03 21.06 -6.36
N THR A 595 31.82 20.30 -5.31
CA THR A 595 32.67 20.36 -4.10
C THR A 595 34.03 19.71 -4.38
N GLU A 596 35.11 20.26 -3.86
CA GLU A 596 36.45 19.67 -4.01
C GLU A 596 36.59 18.35 -3.24
N GLU A 597 37.49 17.49 -3.73
CA GLU A 597 37.77 16.17 -3.16
C GLU A 597 39.06 16.24 -2.33
N ARG A 598 38.99 15.90 -1.03
CA ARG A 598 40.17 15.76 -0.17
C ARG A 598 40.26 14.34 0.40
N GLN A 599 41.46 13.77 0.34
CA GLN A 599 41.83 12.51 1.00
C GLN A 599 40.96 11.29 0.64
N GLY A 600 40.79 11.03 -0.67
CA GLY A 600 40.52 9.68 -1.19
C GLY A 600 39.07 9.16 -1.14
N VAL A 601 38.11 9.96 -0.69
CA VAL A 601 36.69 9.55 -0.63
C VAL A 601 35.92 10.04 -1.87
N LYS A 602 35.58 9.12 -2.78
CA LYS A 602 34.98 9.36 -4.10
C LYS A 602 33.50 9.83 -4.09
N ARG A 603 33.14 10.92 -3.41
CA ARG A 603 31.77 11.49 -3.43
C ARG A 603 31.73 13.03 -3.44
N GLY A 604 32.25 13.66 -4.50
CA GLY A 604 32.10 15.10 -4.74
C GLY A 604 30.68 15.50 -5.20
N GLY A 605 30.02 16.40 -4.48
CA GLY A 605 28.64 16.83 -4.73
C GLY A 605 28.50 17.98 -5.73
N TRP A 606 27.28 18.24 -6.20
CA TRP A 606 26.94 19.30 -7.16
C TRP A 606 26.25 20.48 -6.46
N VAL A 607 26.75 21.70 -6.65
CA VAL A 607 26.34 22.91 -5.92
C VAL A 607 25.44 23.81 -6.78
N PHE A 608 24.30 24.23 -6.22
CA PHE A 608 23.31 25.09 -6.86
C PHE A 608 22.93 26.27 -5.96
N LYS A 609 22.61 27.41 -6.58
CA LYS A 609 21.67 28.39 -6.04
C LYS A 609 20.30 28.10 -6.65
N VAL A 610 19.24 28.15 -5.84
CA VAL A 610 17.85 28.06 -6.30
C VAL A 610 17.02 29.18 -5.68
N TRP A 611 16.02 29.65 -6.42
CA TRP A 611 15.04 30.64 -5.99
C TRP A 611 13.65 30.08 -6.32
N LEU A 612 12.73 30.13 -5.36
CA LEU A 612 11.34 29.74 -5.55
C LEU A 612 10.45 30.98 -5.53
N ALA A 613 9.48 31.01 -6.42
CA ALA A 613 8.37 31.96 -6.42
C ALA A 613 7.04 31.20 -6.44
N ALA A 614 6.08 31.61 -5.62
CA ALA A 614 4.71 31.10 -5.66
C ALA A 614 3.81 31.92 -6.60
N SER A 615 4.18 33.16 -6.92
CA SER A 615 3.52 34.02 -7.93
C SER A 615 4.50 34.99 -8.60
N GLU A 616 4.08 35.64 -9.69
CA GLU A 616 4.90 36.68 -10.35
C GLU A 616 4.83 38.00 -9.57
N GLY A 617 5.95 38.38 -8.94
CA GLY A 617 6.09 39.61 -8.14
C GLY A 617 6.61 39.41 -6.72
N GLU A 618 6.68 38.17 -6.24
CA GLU A 618 7.17 37.82 -4.89
C GLU A 618 8.69 38.01 -4.68
N GLU A 619 9.08 38.17 -3.42
CA GLU A 619 10.48 38.34 -3.02
C GLU A 619 11.31 37.05 -3.17
N ARG A 620 12.45 37.16 -3.87
CA ARG A 620 13.29 36.03 -4.30
C ARG A 620 14.18 35.50 -3.17
N VAL A 621 13.69 34.53 -2.40
CA VAL A 621 14.49 33.84 -1.37
C VAL A 621 15.57 32.95 -2.02
N GLU A 622 16.84 33.33 -1.94
CA GLU A 622 17.96 32.47 -2.34
C GLU A 622 18.17 31.32 -1.33
N ARG A 623 18.18 30.09 -1.84
CA ARG A 623 18.61 28.89 -1.10
C ARG A 623 19.85 28.32 -1.79
N ARG A 624 20.82 27.84 -1.01
CA ARG A 624 21.97 27.10 -1.54
C ARG A 624 21.78 25.61 -1.27
N CYS A 625 21.90 24.81 -2.31
CA CYS A 625 21.64 23.38 -2.28
C CYS A 625 22.89 22.64 -2.77
N VAL A 626 23.21 21.51 -2.15
CA VAL A 626 24.23 20.58 -2.64
C VAL A 626 23.59 19.20 -2.77
N LEU A 627 23.57 18.69 -3.99
CA LEU A 627 23.19 17.32 -4.28
C LEU A 627 24.39 16.42 -3.94
N VAL A 628 24.23 15.47 -3.01
CA VAL A 628 25.34 14.64 -2.50
C VAL A 628 24.87 13.19 -2.36
N GLY A 629 25.23 12.35 -3.34
CA GLY A 629 24.79 10.96 -3.37
C GLY A 629 23.36 10.83 -3.88
N VAL A 630 23.21 10.20 -5.05
CA VAL A 630 21.95 9.61 -5.50
C VAL A 630 22.21 8.13 -5.60
N GLU A 631 21.42 7.35 -4.89
CA GLU A 631 21.48 5.90 -4.88
C GLU A 631 20.23 5.43 -5.63
N ALA A 632 20.42 5.26 -6.94
CA ALA A 632 19.43 4.72 -7.85
C ALA A 632 19.59 3.19 -7.88
N GLU A 633 18.56 2.49 -7.40
CA GLU A 633 18.41 1.06 -7.64
C GLU A 633 17.76 0.91 -9.02
N GLU A 634 18.56 0.64 -10.05
CA GLU A 634 18.03 0.24 -11.36
C GLU A 634 17.42 -1.16 -11.20
N ALA A 635 16.07 -1.22 -11.15
CA ALA A 635 15.35 -2.48 -11.27
C ALA A 635 15.61 -3.11 -12.64
N GLU A 636 15.74 -4.43 -12.73
CA GLU A 636 16.11 -5.16 -13.95
C GLU A 636 14.99 -5.24 -15.03
N GLU A 637 13.95 -4.39 -14.95
CA GLU A 637 13.04 -4.17 -16.09
C GLU A 637 13.82 -3.42 -17.20
N GLU A 638 13.79 -3.95 -18.44
CA GLU A 638 14.35 -3.23 -19.60
C GLU A 638 13.79 -1.80 -19.68
N ARG A 639 14.61 -0.82 -20.10
CA ARG A 639 14.24 0.61 -20.22
C ARG A 639 13.17 0.86 -21.31
N THR A 640 11.98 0.34 -21.11
CA THR A 640 10.82 0.28 -22.01
C THR A 640 9.96 1.55 -21.95
N GLY A 641 10.62 2.71 -21.81
CA GLY A 641 9.99 4.04 -21.81
C GLY A 641 9.19 4.41 -20.54
N SER A 642 8.87 3.46 -19.65
CA SER A 642 7.90 3.65 -18.55
C SER A 642 8.47 4.27 -17.24
N GLY A 643 9.46 5.16 -17.35
CA GLY A 643 10.11 5.83 -16.22
C GLY A 643 11.14 4.97 -15.46
N ILE A 644 11.71 5.54 -14.39
CA ILE A 644 12.68 4.87 -13.50
C ILE A 644 11.99 4.51 -12.17
N ALA A 645 12.16 3.27 -11.72
CA ALA A 645 11.73 2.79 -10.40
C ALA A 645 12.45 3.56 -9.27
N GLY A 646 11.79 3.73 -8.12
CA GLY A 646 12.14 4.79 -7.16
C GLY A 646 13.61 4.85 -6.71
N SER A 647 14.21 6.02 -6.80
CA SER A 647 15.59 6.30 -6.42
C SER A 647 15.69 7.18 -5.16
N SER A 648 16.73 6.99 -4.35
CA SER A 648 16.96 7.78 -3.15
C SER A 648 17.93 8.94 -3.42
N VAL A 649 17.54 10.17 -3.04
CA VAL A 649 18.26 11.42 -3.31
C VAL A 649 18.68 12.07 -2.00
N SER A 650 19.97 12.06 -1.69
CA SER A 650 20.52 12.82 -0.55
C SER A 650 20.80 14.27 -0.92
N LEU A 651 20.24 15.19 -0.12
CA LEU A 651 20.16 16.61 -0.41
C LEU A 651 20.60 17.44 0.82
N LEU A 652 21.74 18.11 0.70
CA LEU A 652 22.23 19.06 1.69
C LEU A 652 21.68 20.46 1.39
N LEU A 653 20.97 21.04 2.36
CA LEU A 653 20.33 22.34 2.24
C LEU A 653 20.94 23.36 3.20
N ARG A 654 21.19 24.57 2.68
CA ARG A 654 21.52 25.74 3.49
C ARG A 654 20.74 26.95 2.99
N ALA A 655 19.70 27.33 3.73
CA ALA A 655 19.05 28.63 3.58
C ALA A 655 19.97 29.70 4.18
N SER A 656 20.20 30.80 3.46
CA SER A 656 21.07 31.89 3.91
C SER A 656 20.32 33.20 4.04
N ALA A 657 19.87 33.52 5.25
CA ALA A 657 19.36 34.84 5.62
C ALA A 657 20.51 35.86 5.77
N GLY A 658 21.30 36.07 4.70
CA GLY A 658 22.42 37.01 4.70
C GLY A 658 23.44 36.80 3.57
N LYS A 659 24.18 37.87 3.24
CA LYS A 659 25.25 37.87 2.23
C LYS A 659 26.50 37.14 2.73
N VAL A 660 26.54 35.81 2.58
CA VAL A 660 27.76 35.01 2.84
C VAL A 660 28.87 35.45 1.87
N ARG A 661 30.03 35.83 2.42
CA ARG A 661 31.02 36.70 1.73
C ARG A 661 32.12 35.98 0.95
N ASP A 662 32.22 34.65 1.03
CA ASP A 662 33.21 33.84 0.31
C ASP A 662 32.58 32.48 -0.11
N PRO A 663 32.72 31.96 -1.35
CA PRO A 663 31.88 30.85 -1.83
C PRO A 663 32.47 29.44 -1.70
N ILE A 664 33.80 29.28 -1.61
CA ILE A 664 34.50 27.98 -1.81
C ILE A 664 35.22 27.51 -0.55
N SER A 665 35.87 28.42 0.18
CA SER A 665 36.75 28.13 1.33
C SER A 665 36.06 27.45 2.53
N ALA A 666 34.72 27.46 2.59
CA ALA A 666 33.92 26.89 3.68
C ALA A 666 33.49 25.42 3.46
N LEU A 667 33.94 24.76 2.40
CA LEU A 667 33.55 23.38 2.04
C LEU A 667 34.39 22.32 2.77
N SER A 668 34.35 22.32 4.11
CA SER A 668 34.87 21.21 4.92
C SER A 668 33.78 20.14 5.12
N ASN A 669 34.15 18.89 5.43
CA ASN A 669 33.18 17.84 5.77
C ASN A 669 32.30 18.19 6.98
N ASN A 670 32.73 19.15 7.83
CA ASN A 670 31.87 19.79 8.81
C ASN A 670 31.19 21.00 8.16
N PHE A 671 29.87 20.89 7.92
CA PHE A 671 28.98 22.00 7.58
C PHE A 671 28.25 22.46 8.87
N PRO A 672 28.79 23.41 9.66
CA PRO A 672 28.27 23.70 11.00
C PRO A 672 26.82 24.24 11.02
N ASP A 673 26.38 24.91 9.96
CA ASP A 673 25.03 25.49 9.84
C ASP A 673 24.28 25.00 8.59
N GLY A 674 24.55 23.75 8.16
CA GLY A 674 23.83 23.09 7.05
C GLY A 674 22.90 21.99 7.54
N ILE A 675 21.73 21.83 6.92
CA ILE A 675 20.79 20.73 7.23
C ILE A 675 20.87 19.71 6.09
N GLN A 676 21.45 18.54 6.35
CA GLN A 676 21.37 17.40 5.44
C GLN A 676 20.02 16.70 5.60
N ARG A 677 19.38 16.36 4.47
CA ARG A 677 18.14 15.57 4.41
C ARG A 677 18.24 14.53 3.29
N GLU A 678 17.36 13.55 3.33
CA GLU A 678 17.24 12.47 2.35
C GLU A 678 15.79 12.45 1.87
N TYR A 679 15.60 12.42 0.55
CA TYR A 679 14.31 12.39 -0.10
C TYR A 679 14.25 11.19 -1.05
N ASP A 680 13.24 10.36 -0.90
CA ASP A 680 12.98 9.27 -1.84
C ASP A 680 12.09 9.80 -2.97
N VAL A 681 12.50 9.60 -4.22
CA VAL A 681 11.86 10.17 -5.41
C VAL A 681 11.61 9.07 -6.44
N ALA A 682 10.38 8.94 -6.90
CA ALA A 682 10.00 8.05 -8.00
C ALA A 682 9.38 8.83 -9.16
N THR A 683 9.56 8.31 -10.37
CA THR A 683 9.07 8.94 -11.62
C THR A 683 8.02 8.09 -12.31
N GLU A 684 7.11 8.77 -13.00
CA GLU A 684 6.07 8.20 -13.84
C GLU A 684 5.85 9.13 -15.04
N ILE A 685 5.64 8.59 -16.23
CA ILE A 685 5.22 9.38 -17.39
C ILE A 685 3.72 9.12 -17.59
N SER A 686 2.92 10.18 -17.56
CA SER A 686 1.47 10.09 -17.78
C SER A 686 1.18 9.69 -19.23
N THR A 687 0.57 8.53 -19.46
CA THR A 687 0.22 8.07 -20.83
C THR A 687 -0.89 8.91 -21.50
N GLN A 688 -1.59 9.75 -20.74
CA GLN A 688 -2.72 10.56 -21.25
C GLN A 688 -2.32 11.98 -21.67
N ILE A 689 -1.24 12.53 -21.09
CA ILE A 689 -0.80 13.92 -21.31
C ILE A 689 0.69 13.98 -21.70
N GLU A 690 1.42 12.86 -21.55
CA GLU A 690 2.88 12.78 -21.63
C GLU A 690 3.59 13.78 -20.68
N ASP A 691 2.94 14.12 -19.57
CA ASP A 691 3.54 14.89 -18.47
C ASP A 691 4.39 13.97 -17.59
N GLU A 692 5.54 14.48 -17.16
CA GLU A 692 6.41 13.80 -16.21
C GLU A 692 5.93 14.05 -14.77
N ILE A 693 5.51 12.99 -14.10
CA ILE A 693 5.05 13.00 -12.71
C ILE A 693 6.20 12.52 -11.82
N LEU A 694 6.43 13.24 -10.74
CA LEU A 694 7.35 12.86 -9.67
C LEU A 694 6.58 12.69 -8.36
N TYR A 695 6.93 11.65 -7.62
CA TYR A 695 6.43 11.38 -6.28
C TYR A 695 7.61 11.57 -5.31
N VAL A 696 7.52 12.53 -4.40
CA VAL A 696 8.61 12.88 -3.46
C VAL A 696 8.16 12.65 -2.02
N HIS A 697 8.90 11.83 -1.26
CA HIS A 697 8.68 11.63 0.18
C HIS A 697 9.86 12.16 1.00
N GLY A 698 9.55 12.80 2.13
CA GLY A 698 10.51 13.27 3.12
C GLY A 698 10.12 12.77 4.50
N LYS A 699 11.11 12.30 5.26
CA LYS A 699 10.91 11.70 6.61
C LYS A 699 10.31 12.69 7.60
N GLU A 700 10.47 13.99 7.36
CA GLU A 700 9.85 15.07 8.14
C GLU A 700 8.35 15.26 7.86
N TRP A 701 7.82 14.81 6.71
CA TRP A 701 6.41 14.95 6.33
C TRP A 701 5.63 13.66 6.54
N GLY A 702 6.30 12.51 6.41
CA GLY A 702 5.67 11.18 6.52
C GLY A 702 4.61 10.89 5.46
N ARG A 703 4.65 11.63 4.34
CA ARG A 703 3.79 11.44 3.17
C ARG A 703 4.55 11.78 1.90
N GLN A 704 4.11 11.19 0.80
CA GLN A 704 4.49 11.63 -0.54
C GLN A 704 3.78 12.94 -0.92
N PHE A 705 4.40 13.68 -1.83
CA PHE A 705 3.81 14.77 -2.60
C PHE A 705 3.83 14.39 -4.08
N LYS A 706 2.70 14.56 -4.77
CA LYS A 706 2.63 14.41 -6.24
C LYS A 706 3.00 15.74 -6.89
N VAL A 707 4.02 15.71 -7.75
CA VAL A 707 4.62 16.85 -8.43
C VAL A 707 4.51 16.61 -9.93
N VAL A 708 3.64 17.36 -10.62
CA VAL A 708 3.53 17.29 -12.09
C VAL A 708 4.51 18.30 -12.69
N LYS A 709 5.32 17.86 -13.65
CA LYS A 709 6.24 18.72 -14.37
C LYS A 709 5.54 19.44 -15.52
N ILE A 710 5.50 20.77 -15.49
CA ILE A 710 5.02 21.55 -16.63
C ILE A 710 6.11 21.55 -17.73
N ASP A 711 5.81 20.97 -18.88
CA ASP A 711 6.61 21.16 -20.09
C ASP A 711 6.30 22.53 -20.73
N ARG A 712 7.34 23.34 -20.91
CA ARG A 712 7.24 24.69 -21.50
C ARG A 712 6.84 24.67 -22.97
N PHE A 713 7.01 23.55 -23.68
CA PHE A 713 6.62 23.41 -25.08
C PHE A 713 5.15 22.99 -25.22
N LYS A 714 4.62 22.22 -24.26
CA LYS A 714 3.21 21.78 -24.25
C LYS A 714 2.28 22.81 -23.64
N SER A 715 2.69 23.53 -22.59
CA SER A 715 1.85 24.57 -21.98
C SER A 715 1.45 25.67 -22.96
N ALA A 716 2.34 26.03 -23.90
CA ALA A 716 2.08 27.02 -24.94
C ALA A 716 1.02 26.56 -25.96
N ALA A 717 0.81 25.26 -26.15
CA ALA A 717 -0.26 24.71 -26.98
C ALA A 717 -1.56 24.48 -26.18
N ALA A 718 -1.44 24.22 -24.87
CA ALA A 718 -2.59 23.94 -23.99
C ALA A 718 -3.29 25.18 -23.43
N GLU A 719 -2.61 26.34 -23.34
CA GLU A 719 -3.21 27.59 -22.86
C GLU A 719 -4.20 28.24 -23.85
N GLY A 720 -4.51 27.61 -24.99
CA GLY A 720 -5.56 28.05 -25.92
C GLY A 720 -5.27 29.37 -26.63
N VAL A 721 -4.00 29.79 -26.65
CA VAL A 721 -3.54 30.95 -27.41
C VAL A 721 -3.54 30.57 -28.89
N GLU A 722 -4.68 30.79 -29.54
CA GLU A 722 -4.72 30.94 -31.00
C GLU A 722 -3.68 31.99 -31.41
N ASP A 723 -3.10 31.84 -32.61
CA ASP A 723 -1.94 32.65 -33.05
C ASP A 723 -2.33 34.11 -33.42
N ASP A 724 -3.42 34.60 -32.84
CA ASP A 724 -4.10 35.87 -33.02
C ASP A 724 -3.37 37.02 -32.28
N VAL A 725 -2.03 36.96 -32.32
CA VAL A 725 -1.12 37.91 -31.67
C VAL A 725 -1.06 39.20 -32.50
N SER A 726 -2.08 40.02 -32.28
CA SER A 726 -2.28 41.35 -32.86
C SER A 726 -2.07 42.41 -31.76
N PRO A 727 -1.28 43.48 -31.99
CA PRO A 727 -0.60 43.85 -33.23
C PRO A 727 0.70 43.07 -33.49
N TYR A 728 1.03 42.96 -34.77
CA TYR A 728 2.21 42.31 -35.31
C TYR A 728 3.40 43.27 -35.16
N ILE A 729 4.37 42.91 -34.32
CA ILE A 729 5.57 43.73 -34.05
C ILE A 729 6.80 43.28 -34.85
N SER A 730 7.69 44.22 -35.16
CA SER A 730 8.98 43.93 -35.80
C SER A 730 9.90 43.18 -34.82
N PRO A 731 10.34 41.93 -35.11
CA PRO A 731 11.17 41.16 -34.18
C PRO A 731 12.63 41.65 -34.09
N MET A 732 13.04 42.48 -35.06
CA MET A 732 14.38 43.05 -35.20
C MET A 732 14.28 44.40 -35.93
N PRO A 733 15.33 45.23 -35.97
CA PRO A 733 15.34 46.41 -36.81
C PRO A 733 15.26 46.00 -38.29
N CYS A 734 14.38 46.63 -39.06
CA CYS A 734 14.18 46.32 -40.48
C CYS A 734 13.80 47.56 -41.29
N ARG A 735 13.81 47.42 -42.62
CA ARG A 735 13.26 48.41 -43.55
C ARG A 735 12.04 47.82 -44.24
N ILE A 736 10.92 48.54 -44.25
CA ILE A 736 9.74 48.13 -45.01
C ILE A 736 10.06 48.29 -46.51
N LEU A 737 10.06 47.20 -47.26
CA LEU A 737 10.30 47.21 -48.70
C LEU A 737 9.01 47.49 -49.48
N LYS A 738 7.91 46.83 -49.08
CA LYS A 738 6.63 46.92 -49.79
C LYS A 738 5.46 46.58 -48.87
N LEU A 739 4.33 47.28 -49.04
CA LEU A 739 3.04 46.92 -48.47
C LEU A 739 2.27 46.12 -49.53
N LEU A 740 1.81 44.92 -49.18
CA LEU A 740 1.16 44.00 -50.13
C LEU A 740 -0.38 44.10 -50.05
N VAL A 741 -0.91 44.51 -48.89
CA VAL A 741 -2.33 44.72 -48.62
C VAL A 741 -2.52 46.11 -47.99
N SER A 742 -3.59 46.82 -48.34
CA SER A 742 -3.93 48.14 -47.78
C SER A 742 -4.69 48.05 -46.46
N THR A 743 -4.51 49.04 -45.59
CA THR A 743 -5.39 49.31 -44.43
C THR A 743 -6.86 49.32 -44.86
N GLY A 744 -7.72 48.65 -44.07
CA GLY A 744 -9.16 48.49 -44.30
C GLY A 744 -9.54 47.28 -45.15
N ALA A 745 -8.57 46.54 -45.71
CA ALA A 745 -8.86 45.30 -46.44
C ALA A 745 -8.99 44.09 -45.49
N THR A 746 -9.86 43.14 -45.86
CA THR A 746 -9.94 41.83 -45.21
C THR A 746 -8.80 40.93 -45.68
N VAL A 747 -8.10 40.31 -44.74
CA VAL A 747 -7.05 39.31 -44.95
C VAL A 747 -7.48 37.97 -44.36
N LYS A 748 -6.92 36.88 -44.89
CA LYS A 748 -7.03 35.52 -44.35
C LYS A 748 -5.72 35.04 -43.73
N LYS A 749 -5.81 34.00 -42.90
CA LYS A 749 -4.65 33.25 -42.39
C LYS A 749 -3.75 32.80 -43.55
N ASN A 750 -2.48 33.16 -43.45
CA ASN A 750 -1.41 33.02 -44.45
C ASN A 750 -1.43 33.98 -45.65
N ASP A 751 -2.31 35.01 -45.71
CA ASP A 751 -2.16 36.09 -46.69
C ASP A 751 -0.93 36.95 -46.37
N ALA A 752 -0.16 37.32 -47.40
CA ALA A 752 1.05 38.13 -47.25
C ALA A 752 0.68 39.62 -47.09
N ILE A 753 0.93 40.19 -45.90
CA ILE A 753 0.57 41.57 -45.51
C ILE A 753 1.58 42.59 -46.05
N LEU A 754 2.87 42.35 -45.81
CA LEU A 754 3.96 43.24 -46.20
C LEU A 754 5.29 42.51 -46.35
N THR A 755 6.26 43.19 -46.95
CA THR A 755 7.62 42.72 -47.18
C THR A 755 8.62 43.67 -46.52
N MET A 756 9.59 43.13 -45.80
CA MET A 756 10.65 43.87 -45.11
C MET A 756 12.04 43.34 -45.49
N GLU A 757 13.05 44.20 -45.44
CA GLU A 757 14.47 43.83 -45.48
C GLU A 757 15.04 43.88 -44.07
N SER A 758 15.72 42.81 -43.64
CA SER A 758 16.73 42.93 -42.60
C SER A 758 17.93 42.04 -42.94
N MET A 759 19.13 42.48 -42.53
CA MET A 759 20.40 41.80 -42.82
C MET A 759 20.57 41.39 -44.31
N LYS A 760 20.14 42.24 -45.25
CA LYS A 760 20.14 42.00 -46.72
C LYS A 760 19.28 40.81 -47.19
N THR A 761 18.29 40.40 -46.40
CA THR A 761 17.38 39.30 -46.71
C THR A 761 15.94 39.83 -46.76
N GLU A 762 15.21 39.50 -47.82
CA GLU A 762 13.76 39.75 -47.92
C GLU A 762 13.00 38.79 -46.99
N VAL A 763 12.16 39.34 -46.11
CA VAL A 763 11.25 38.60 -45.22
C VAL A 763 9.83 39.10 -45.47
N ARG A 764 8.87 38.17 -45.59
CA ARG A 764 7.45 38.50 -45.75
C ARG A 764 6.70 38.24 -44.45
N LEU A 765 5.87 39.21 -44.07
CA LEU A 765 4.94 39.09 -42.96
C LEU A 765 3.63 38.53 -43.52
N TYR A 766 3.15 37.44 -42.92
CA TYR A 766 1.87 36.82 -43.27
C TYR A 766 0.88 36.98 -42.11
N SER A 767 -0.42 37.10 -42.40
CA SER A 767 -1.45 37.10 -41.37
C SER A 767 -1.52 35.73 -40.69
N ARG A 768 -1.64 35.72 -39.37
CA ARG A 768 -1.77 34.49 -38.57
C ARG A 768 -3.22 34.03 -38.40
N HIS A 769 -4.17 34.88 -38.76
CA HIS A 769 -5.62 34.66 -38.64
C HIS A 769 -6.37 35.46 -39.71
N ASP A 770 -7.68 35.27 -39.80
CA ASP A 770 -8.57 36.08 -40.64
C ASP A 770 -8.93 37.39 -39.90
N GLY A 771 -9.21 38.46 -40.64
CA GLY A 771 -9.65 39.75 -40.07
C GLY A 771 -9.44 40.95 -41.00
N VAL A 772 -9.62 42.17 -40.49
CA VAL A 772 -9.41 43.45 -41.19
C VAL A 772 -8.08 44.05 -40.79
N LEU A 773 -7.24 44.35 -41.79
CA LEU A 773 -5.89 44.87 -41.61
C LEU A 773 -5.87 46.38 -41.34
N THR A 774 -5.05 46.81 -40.38
CA THR A 774 -4.64 48.21 -40.16
C THR A 774 -3.11 48.29 -40.13
N LEU A 775 -2.50 48.99 -41.09
CA LEU A 775 -1.06 49.23 -41.11
C LEU A 775 -0.68 50.43 -40.23
N HIS A 776 0.49 50.36 -39.59
CA HIS A 776 1.10 51.43 -38.81
C HIS A 776 2.42 51.96 -39.42
N VAL A 777 2.85 51.39 -40.55
CA VAL A 777 4.13 51.70 -41.21
C VAL A 777 3.94 51.99 -42.71
N THR A 778 4.89 52.69 -43.30
CA THR A 778 4.91 53.08 -44.72
C THR A 778 6.05 52.43 -45.49
N GLU A 779 5.94 52.35 -46.82
CA GLU A 779 7.01 51.83 -47.68
C GLU A 779 8.29 52.67 -47.57
N GLY A 780 9.45 52.00 -47.57
CA GLY A 780 10.76 52.61 -47.42
C GLY A 780 11.16 52.96 -45.99
N GLN A 781 10.22 52.96 -45.03
CA GLN A 781 10.44 53.31 -43.61
C GLN A 781 11.43 52.36 -42.94
N LEU A 782 12.33 52.92 -42.12
CA LEU A 782 13.15 52.16 -41.18
C LEU A 782 12.41 52.03 -39.84
N VAL A 783 12.39 50.84 -39.24
CA VAL A 783 11.73 50.57 -37.96
C VAL A 783 12.64 49.79 -37.03
N GLU A 784 12.53 50.06 -35.73
CA GLU A 784 13.29 49.38 -34.68
C GLU A 784 12.61 48.10 -34.20
N ALA A 785 13.35 47.25 -33.48
CA ALA A 785 12.77 46.07 -32.83
C ALA A 785 11.67 46.48 -31.83
N GLY A 786 10.55 45.75 -31.83
CA GLY A 786 9.36 46.05 -31.03
C GLY A 786 8.38 47.06 -31.65
N THR A 787 8.73 47.71 -32.77
CA THR A 787 7.80 48.62 -33.47
C THR A 787 6.58 47.84 -33.98
N ALA A 788 5.37 48.30 -33.69
CA ALA A 788 4.15 47.74 -34.28
C ALA A 788 4.10 48.03 -35.78
N LEU A 789 3.92 46.98 -36.59
CA LEU A 789 3.87 47.06 -38.05
C LEU A 789 2.43 47.15 -38.55
N CYS A 790 1.56 46.31 -38.02
CA CYS A 790 0.14 46.27 -38.34
C CYS A 790 -0.67 45.58 -37.24
N GLU A 791 -1.97 45.82 -37.25
CA GLU A 791 -2.98 45.17 -36.44
C GLU A 791 -3.98 44.48 -37.38
N VAL A 792 -4.41 43.27 -37.04
CA VAL A 792 -5.54 42.57 -37.69
C VAL A 792 -6.63 42.37 -36.63
N LYS A 793 -7.91 42.61 -36.98
CA LYS A 793 -9.06 42.60 -36.06
C LYS A 793 -10.33 42.01 -36.68
#